data_AF-A0A0K6GDL1-F1
#
_entry.id   AF-A0A0K6GDL1-F1
#
_cell.length_a   1.000
_cell.length_b   1.000
_cell.length_c   1.000
_cell.angle_alpha   90.00
_cell.angle_beta   90.00
_cell.angle_gamma   90.00
#
_symmetry.space_group_name_H-M   'P 1'
#
loop_
_entity.id
_entity.type
_entity.pdbx_description
1 polymer ?
#
loop_
_entity_poly.entity_id
_entity_poly.type
_entity_poly.pdbx_seq_one_letter_code
_entity_poly.pdbx_strand_id
1 'polypeptide(L)'
;MNKKSQSATALRRLMTEYKQLTTNGSPDSMFTAGPVSEDNFFEWEALIHGPKDTPYEGGVFVAKLEFPSDYPLNPFKMKFDPPLLHPNVYADGNVCISILHSPGDDPNMYELASERWSPVQSVEKVLLSVISMLAEPNLESGANVDCCKLYRENKAEFERQVRASWLEHMYDEQDVVVISSSPEPELDDVPLRSTKGKARRSNPDVLPVVLDDDDDDQPIASGSGSGSKDIDPIEATIQQVLDVIPNVERDHLRSVVVQYITAGYQEASGVGTAIISHLLEHPDYPKAGKRKTEAVAASSSKRVKVDYMADDRPAATDMGYIPLSLDYLIRIDFPTIPKDYIVKKFYDKKSLYAPTYIALKEDLKDGTKFVAKKSTKRTEKSRGKAKAPPQSEDFEMERIWLLQYLDERAELEECEQNGTGLECGCCFGDYPFSWMIQCPDAHLFCRDCARRSAEECIGNRKTELLCMDQSGCKLAFAESEIQRFLPEKSLELWHRIKQEKEIELAQIDGLETCPFCSYAVVIENEEERLFRCENSACGMVSCRKCKKEDHLPKSCEEAEKDKALDGRHAIEEAMTKALMRNCPKCDQNFVKESGCNKMTCPKCRSLVCYVCRQVIRGYDHFDQTPQGAARNPKSKKCPLWESVEQRHADDVKQAAEAAQEEYRRLNPEVNEEDLAVDLPQAPAPPAPPAPLPGVGQMAQRVQYGYHVAYPGMPGAWPPPHPAQLVPQAFLPQLQPPRPQIAQYQHELLNLQRARLEDARQHPTVHHFDYVTAATLPNHQIRVRELNSPCDPAVKQYTGYLDISKDKHLFFESRNNPQNAPLSTWLSGGPGGSSILGLLFENGPCTIVSANSTRWNPYSWNEVSNMIYLDQPAGTGYSYSTSSHTIDSSQEAAKDFYAFLQLFLVRFPQYADRPFHILSESHGGQYATHFANHVNRQNKALVQPRINLESILIVNGLVNAAIQDATSPEYACAGPHAFWDKESEHCKRLRSRIPRFRELFRQCRDFGTPLTCIPAMIYGSVGLREGFEKTGRNRFDVRQSCTGITACYKEIGWAQSYLNSSEIKAVLGIPTEVNYRWISVDISQAFTRAGDDSHDAMPAVQELLKDGIRVLNLAGDTDFASNFIGAFEWMYQLDSAYKEEFQALESIVWKLNDKAVGEVRAAGDLGGMTAGNFTWLRVYEAGHWVSYDQRKVALEFFKRWIQNKPLAG
;
A
#
# COMPACT_ATOMS: atom_id res chain seq x y z
N MET A 1 47.27 7.55 10.41
CA MET A 1 46.40 6.41 10.78
C MET A 1 46.51 5.33 9.72
N ASN A 2 46.00 4.11 9.96
CA ASN A 2 46.39 2.91 9.19
C ASN A 2 45.30 2.48 8.19
N LYS A 3 45.59 2.50 6.87
CA LYS A 3 44.58 2.32 5.80
C LYS A 3 43.72 1.05 5.93
N LYS A 4 44.28 -0.08 6.40
CA LYS A 4 43.53 -1.32 6.63
C LYS A 4 42.37 -1.18 7.65
N SER A 5 42.39 -0.17 8.51
CA SER A 5 41.35 0.08 9.52
C SER A 5 40.17 0.91 9.00
N GLN A 6 40.32 1.63 7.88
CA GLN A 6 39.28 2.51 7.34
C GLN A 6 38.31 1.74 6.44
N SER A 7 38.84 0.93 5.51
CA SER A 7 38.04 0.04 4.64
C SER A 7 37.13 -0.92 5.45
N ALA A 8 37.62 -1.47 6.57
CA ALA A 8 36.81 -2.31 7.47
C ALA A 8 35.73 -1.56 8.25
N THR A 9 35.66 -0.23 8.17
CA THR A 9 34.58 0.60 8.72
C THR A 9 33.61 1.03 7.62
N ALA A 10 34.13 1.44 6.45
CA ALA A 10 33.35 1.68 5.25
C ALA A 10 32.49 0.46 4.87
N LEU A 11 33.07 -0.73 4.82
CA LEU A 11 32.37 -1.98 4.51
C LEU A 11 31.21 -2.27 5.48
N ARG A 12 31.37 -2.00 6.78
CA ARG A 12 30.30 -2.17 7.78
C ARG A 12 29.18 -1.14 7.62
N ARG A 13 29.50 0.10 7.21
CA ARG A 13 28.50 1.12 6.89
C ARG A 13 27.70 0.72 5.65
N LEU A 14 28.38 0.30 4.59
CA LEU A 14 27.76 -0.15 3.34
C LEU A 14 26.88 -1.39 3.52
N MET A 15 27.31 -2.38 4.30
CA MET A 15 26.48 -3.53 4.68
C MET A 15 25.24 -3.12 5.51
N THR A 16 25.33 -2.07 6.32
CA THR A 16 24.19 -1.54 7.09
C THR A 16 23.19 -0.86 6.17
N GLU A 17 23.65 0.02 5.27
CA GLU A 17 22.78 0.74 4.33
C GLU A 17 22.14 -0.19 3.30
N TYR A 18 22.87 -1.18 2.78
CA TYR A 18 22.30 -2.21 1.91
C TYR A 18 21.21 -3.00 2.64
N LYS A 19 21.43 -3.34 3.92
CA LYS A 19 20.39 -3.99 4.74
C LYS A 19 19.18 -3.07 4.97
N GLN A 20 19.37 -1.76 5.17
CA GLN A 20 18.27 -0.82 5.35
C GLN A 20 17.40 -0.72 4.08
N LEU A 21 18.02 -0.51 2.92
CA LEU A 21 17.34 -0.47 1.62
C LEU A 21 16.60 -1.78 1.29
N THR A 22 17.19 -2.94 1.59
CA THR A 22 16.55 -4.26 1.35
C THR A 22 15.52 -4.67 2.40
N THR A 23 15.54 -4.10 3.61
CA THR A 23 14.54 -4.42 4.66
C THR A 23 13.33 -3.49 4.59
N ASN A 24 13.54 -2.21 4.30
CA ASN A 24 12.48 -1.19 4.33
C ASN A 24 11.91 -0.86 2.93
N GLY A 25 12.65 -1.16 1.86
CA GLY A 25 12.37 -0.67 0.51
C GLY A 25 12.77 0.79 0.33
N SER A 26 12.61 1.31 -0.89
CA SER A 26 12.58 2.76 -1.14
C SER A 26 11.17 3.31 -0.89
N PRO A 27 11.04 4.57 -0.44
CA PRO A 27 9.75 5.27 -0.44
C PRO A 27 9.09 5.19 -1.82
N ASP A 28 7.80 4.81 -1.83
CA ASP A 28 6.94 4.67 -3.01
C ASP A 28 7.54 3.86 -4.19
N SER A 29 8.46 2.93 -3.90
CA SER A 29 9.15 2.08 -4.89
C SER A 29 9.89 2.82 -6.00
N MET A 30 10.30 4.07 -5.78
CA MET A 30 10.86 4.94 -6.84
C MET A 30 12.26 4.53 -7.33
N PHE A 31 12.99 3.70 -6.58
CA PHE A 31 14.29 3.17 -6.98
C PHE A 31 14.65 1.85 -6.29
N THR A 32 15.60 1.11 -6.85
CA THR A 32 16.25 -0.05 -6.24
C THR A 32 17.77 0.13 -6.34
N ALA A 33 18.55 -0.18 -5.30
CA ALA A 33 20.01 -0.06 -5.33
C ALA A 33 20.72 -1.13 -4.48
N GLY A 34 21.87 -1.62 -4.94
CA GLY A 34 22.67 -2.62 -4.24
C GLY A 34 24.01 -2.93 -4.92
N PRO A 35 24.92 -3.66 -4.25
CA PRO A 35 26.25 -3.96 -4.76
C PRO A 35 26.20 -4.82 -6.03
N VAL A 36 27.07 -4.52 -7.01
CA VAL A 36 27.16 -5.24 -8.29
C VAL A 36 27.61 -6.70 -8.11
N SER A 37 28.32 -7.00 -7.02
CA SER A 37 28.67 -8.36 -6.61
C SER A 37 28.83 -8.47 -5.09
N GLU A 38 28.54 -9.64 -4.53
CA GLU A 38 28.73 -9.91 -3.09
C GLU A 38 30.20 -9.80 -2.65
N ASP A 39 31.15 -9.99 -3.58
CA ASP A 39 32.59 -9.83 -3.36
C ASP A 39 33.04 -8.36 -3.30
N ASN A 40 32.30 -7.41 -3.92
CA ASN A 40 32.67 -5.99 -3.98
C ASN A 40 31.53 -5.05 -3.56
N PHE A 41 31.40 -4.83 -2.26
CA PHE A 41 30.50 -3.84 -1.67
C PHE A 41 30.85 -2.36 -1.95
N PHE A 42 31.94 -2.06 -2.67
CA PHE A 42 32.34 -0.67 -3.00
C PHE A 42 31.90 -0.22 -4.41
N GLU A 43 31.25 -1.09 -5.19
CA GLU A 43 30.63 -0.77 -6.47
C GLU A 43 29.16 -1.22 -6.43
N TRP A 44 28.21 -0.29 -6.54
CA TRP A 44 26.78 -0.58 -6.56
C TRP A 44 26.15 -0.12 -7.88
N GLU A 45 25.03 -0.73 -8.22
CA GLU A 45 24.14 -0.29 -9.28
C GLU A 45 22.79 0.14 -8.69
N ALA A 46 22.16 1.13 -9.29
CA ALA A 46 20.85 1.63 -8.94
C ALA A 46 19.97 1.76 -10.19
N LEU A 47 18.74 1.26 -10.08
CA LEU A 47 17.67 1.44 -11.06
C LEU A 47 16.75 2.54 -10.54
N ILE A 48 16.63 3.64 -11.28
CA ILE A 48 15.84 4.82 -10.90
C ILE A 48 14.68 4.96 -11.87
N HIS A 49 13.45 5.01 -11.35
CA HIS A 49 12.27 5.26 -12.17
C HIS A 49 12.12 6.78 -12.44
N GLY A 50 11.80 7.14 -13.68
CA GLY A 50 11.54 8.54 -14.03
C GLY A 50 10.34 9.11 -13.26
N PRO A 51 10.44 10.31 -12.63
CA PRO A 51 9.34 10.87 -11.86
C PRO A 51 8.13 11.21 -12.75
N LYS A 52 6.92 11.17 -12.17
CA LYS A 52 5.67 11.52 -12.85
C LYS A 52 5.64 13.00 -13.23
N ASP A 53 4.89 13.32 -14.30
CA ASP A 53 4.77 14.65 -14.89
C ASP A 53 6.10 15.24 -15.44
N THR A 54 7.10 14.38 -15.69
CA THR A 54 8.41 14.75 -16.27
C THR A 54 8.62 14.17 -17.68
N PRO A 55 9.59 14.64 -18.48
CA PRO A 55 9.98 13.96 -19.73
C PRO A 55 10.70 12.61 -19.52
N TYR A 56 11.00 12.24 -18.27
CA TYR A 56 11.58 10.94 -17.90
C TYR A 56 10.51 9.89 -17.52
N GLU A 57 9.25 10.29 -17.33
CA GLU A 57 8.17 9.40 -16.89
C GLU A 57 8.03 8.17 -17.80
N GLY A 58 7.97 6.99 -17.19
CA GLY A 58 7.93 5.70 -17.88
C GLY A 58 9.32 5.10 -18.20
N GLY A 59 10.37 5.92 -18.17
CA GLY A 59 11.75 5.44 -18.29
C GLY A 59 12.29 4.83 -16.99
N VAL A 60 13.25 3.91 -17.12
CA VAL A 60 14.05 3.35 -16.02
C VAL A 60 15.52 3.55 -16.36
N PHE A 61 16.25 4.22 -15.46
CA PHE A 61 17.59 4.72 -15.70
C PHE A 61 18.60 4.00 -14.80
N VAL A 62 19.62 3.40 -15.41
CA VAL A 62 20.69 2.68 -14.71
C VAL A 62 21.77 3.68 -14.28
N ALA A 63 22.13 3.64 -13.01
CA ALA A 63 23.21 4.44 -12.45
C ALA A 63 24.21 3.58 -11.65
N LYS A 64 25.50 3.84 -11.82
CA LYS A 64 26.60 3.16 -11.14
C LYS A 64 27.17 4.07 -10.04
N LEU A 65 27.44 3.47 -8.87
CA LEU A 65 27.86 4.14 -7.65
C LEU A 65 29.23 3.61 -7.21
N GLU A 66 30.26 4.46 -7.23
CA GLU A 66 31.64 4.11 -6.83
C GLU A 66 31.97 4.66 -5.44
N PHE A 67 32.16 3.79 -4.44
CA PHE A 67 32.38 4.18 -3.05
C PHE A 67 33.88 4.25 -2.69
N PRO A 68 34.35 5.33 -2.03
CA PRO A 68 35.75 5.43 -1.63
C PRO A 68 36.06 4.57 -0.40
N SER A 69 37.32 4.14 -0.27
CA SER A 69 37.78 3.23 0.80
C SER A 69 37.68 3.78 2.24
N ASP A 70 37.31 5.04 2.40
CA ASP A 70 37.11 5.78 3.64
C ASP A 70 35.66 6.30 3.82
N TYR A 71 34.71 5.84 3.00
CA TYR A 71 33.28 6.08 3.20
C TYR A 71 32.82 5.77 4.65
N PRO A 72 31.92 6.53 5.27
CA PRO A 72 31.20 7.70 4.74
C PRO A 72 31.96 9.03 4.94
N LEU A 73 33.29 9.05 5.14
CA LEU A 73 34.02 10.32 5.30
C LEU A 73 34.06 11.15 4.01
N ASN A 74 34.10 10.49 2.86
CA ASN A 74 33.98 11.10 1.54
C ASN A 74 32.77 10.51 0.79
N PRO A 75 32.14 11.27 -0.13
CA PRO A 75 31.00 10.81 -0.92
C PRO A 75 31.39 9.70 -1.88
N PHE A 76 30.42 8.88 -2.26
CA PHE A 76 30.53 8.04 -3.47
C PHE A 76 30.34 8.90 -4.73
N LYS A 77 30.86 8.45 -5.87
CA LYS A 77 30.51 9.04 -7.17
C LYS A 77 29.30 8.34 -7.73
N MET A 78 28.47 9.07 -8.49
CA MET A 78 27.33 8.51 -9.18
C MET A 78 27.36 8.90 -10.66
N LYS A 79 27.11 7.93 -11.54
CA LYS A 79 27.07 8.12 -12.99
C LYS A 79 25.88 7.37 -13.60
N PHE A 80 25.11 8.00 -14.48
CA PHE A 80 24.18 7.32 -15.38
C PHE A 80 24.94 6.65 -16.54
N ASP A 81 24.57 5.41 -16.87
CA ASP A 81 25.23 4.62 -17.91
C ASP A 81 24.17 3.76 -18.65
N PRO A 82 23.69 4.16 -19.84
CA PRO A 82 24.18 5.26 -20.68
C PRO A 82 23.96 6.68 -20.11
N PRO A 83 24.75 7.69 -20.53
CA PRO A 83 24.62 9.07 -20.07
C PRO A 83 23.23 9.68 -20.31
N LEU A 84 22.63 10.24 -19.26
CA LEU A 84 21.31 10.87 -19.32
C LEU A 84 21.38 12.35 -19.74
N LEU A 85 20.54 12.77 -20.69
CA LEU A 85 20.43 14.16 -21.13
C LEU A 85 19.72 15.03 -20.09
N HIS A 86 20.46 15.54 -19.10
CA HIS A 86 19.91 16.30 -17.98
C HIS A 86 20.81 17.51 -17.61
N PRO A 87 20.27 18.69 -17.22
CA PRO A 87 21.05 19.89 -16.89
C PRO A 87 22.17 19.71 -15.85
N ASN A 88 21.96 18.84 -14.85
CA ASN A 88 22.92 18.51 -13.78
C ASN A 88 23.70 17.19 -14.00
N VAL A 89 23.67 16.63 -15.21
CA VAL A 89 24.44 15.42 -15.59
C VAL A 89 25.44 15.80 -16.69
N TYR A 90 26.71 15.47 -16.48
CA TYR A 90 27.77 15.69 -17.46
C TYR A 90 27.61 14.79 -18.69
N ALA A 91 28.19 15.19 -19.81
CA ALA A 91 28.13 14.42 -21.08
C ALA A 91 28.78 13.02 -21.02
N ASP A 92 29.54 12.70 -19.97
CA ASP A 92 30.10 11.37 -19.70
C ASP A 92 29.22 10.51 -18.75
N GLY A 93 28.09 11.07 -18.30
CA GLY A 93 27.12 10.45 -17.41
C GLY A 93 27.26 10.81 -15.92
N ASN A 94 28.34 11.48 -15.49
CA ASN A 94 28.54 11.81 -14.07
C ASN A 94 27.48 12.81 -13.56
N VAL A 95 26.93 12.53 -12.38
CA VAL A 95 25.90 13.37 -11.71
C VAL A 95 26.57 14.46 -10.87
N CYS A 96 26.13 15.71 -11.01
CA CYS A 96 26.69 16.86 -10.30
C CYS A 96 25.62 17.55 -9.44
N ILE A 97 25.60 17.21 -8.14
CA ILE A 97 24.73 17.82 -7.12
C ILE A 97 25.55 18.03 -5.84
N SER A 98 25.29 19.12 -5.11
CA SER A 98 26.12 19.60 -4.00
C SER A 98 26.38 18.55 -2.92
N ILE A 99 25.38 17.70 -2.62
CA ILE A 99 25.51 16.59 -1.66
C ILE A 99 26.62 15.58 -2.02
N LEU A 100 27.08 15.52 -3.28
CA LEU A 100 28.19 14.68 -3.74
C LEU A 100 29.56 15.41 -3.77
N HIS A 101 29.62 16.69 -3.41
CA HIS A 101 30.87 17.44 -3.32
C HIS A 101 31.57 17.20 -1.97
N SER A 102 32.91 17.20 -1.99
CA SER A 102 33.75 16.88 -0.83
C SER A 102 33.43 17.74 0.41
N PRO A 103 33.48 17.16 1.62
CA PRO A 103 33.11 17.83 2.87
C PRO A 103 34.02 19.02 3.21
N GLY A 104 33.42 20.05 3.83
CA GLY A 104 34.10 21.28 4.26
C GLY A 104 33.63 22.52 3.51
N ASP A 105 34.26 23.66 3.78
CA ASP A 105 33.96 24.92 3.10
C ASP A 105 34.30 24.83 1.59
N ASP A 106 33.42 25.33 0.72
CA ASP A 106 33.68 25.35 -0.72
C ASP A 106 34.85 26.29 -1.07
N PRO A 107 35.92 25.82 -1.76
CA PRO A 107 37.04 26.67 -2.16
C PRO A 107 36.69 27.87 -3.04
N ASN A 108 35.51 27.87 -3.68
CA ASN A 108 35.03 28.95 -4.54
C ASN A 108 33.92 29.80 -3.87
N MET A 109 33.46 29.42 -2.67
CA MET A 109 32.35 30.03 -1.92
C MET A 109 31.01 30.14 -2.67
N TYR A 110 30.69 29.17 -3.54
CA TYR A 110 29.36 29.06 -4.15
C TYR A 110 28.39 28.16 -3.37
N GLU A 111 28.89 27.33 -2.46
CA GLU A 111 28.09 26.38 -1.66
C GLU A 111 28.46 26.49 -0.17
N LEU A 112 27.46 26.29 0.69
CA LEU A 112 27.65 26.18 2.14
C LEU A 112 28.17 24.78 2.50
N ALA A 113 28.93 24.68 3.60
CA ALA A 113 29.43 23.41 4.10
C ALA A 113 28.31 22.43 4.56
N SER A 114 27.07 22.92 4.73
CA SER A 114 25.87 22.12 5.02
C SER A 114 25.23 21.51 3.76
N GLU A 115 25.41 22.12 2.59
CA GLU A 115 24.86 21.66 1.30
C GLU A 115 25.73 20.55 0.66
N ARG A 116 26.94 20.36 1.20
CA ARG A 116 27.96 19.42 0.70
C ARG A 116 27.91 18.07 1.43
N TRP A 117 28.72 17.09 0.99
CA TRP A 117 28.71 15.76 1.59
C TRP A 117 28.94 15.82 3.10
N SER A 118 28.10 15.10 3.85
CA SER A 118 28.25 14.88 5.29
C SER A 118 28.19 13.39 5.60
N PRO A 119 29.05 12.85 6.49
CA PRO A 119 29.05 11.42 6.86
C PRO A 119 27.74 10.88 7.50
N VAL A 120 26.78 11.77 7.77
CA VAL A 120 25.42 11.45 8.25
C VAL A 120 24.48 11.10 7.08
N GLN A 121 24.79 11.49 5.84
CA GLN A 121 24.01 11.13 4.66
C GLN A 121 24.13 9.63 4.32
N SER A 122 23.17 9.12 3.56
CA SER A 122 23.07 7.72 3.11
C SER A 122 22.83 7.63 1.61
N VAL A 123 23.05 6.46 1.02
CA VAL A 123 22.76 6.15 -0.39
C VAL A 123 21.30 6.45 -0.72
N GLU A 124 20.37 6.08 0.16
CA GLU A 124 18.94 6.37 0.06
C GLU A 124 18.65 7.86 -0.14
N LYS A 125 19.25 8.73 0.68
CA LYS A 125 19.04 10.19 0.61
C LYS A 125 19.62 10.81 -0.65
N VAL A 126 20.76 10.31 -1.14
CA VAL A 126 21.34 10.76 -2.40
C VAL A 126 20.44 10.36 -3.58
N LEU A 127 19.93 9.12 -3.60
CA LEU A 127 19.05 8.66 -4.68
C LEU A 127 17.71 9.41 -4.70
N LEU A 128 17.12 9.70 -3.53
CA LEU A 128 15.97 10.60 -3.41
C LEU A 128 16.28 12.03 -3.91
N SER A 129 17.47 12.55 -3.60
CA SER A 129 17.93 13.85 -4.11
C SER A 129 18.10 13.87 -5.64
N VAL A 130 18.55 12.76 -6.24
CA VAL A 130 18.63 12.61 -7.71
C VAL A 130 17.24 12.50 -8.34
N ILE A 131 16.30 11.80 -7.72
CA ILE A 131 14.89 11.75 -8.19
C ILE A 131 14.26 13.15 -8.15
N SER A 132 14.49 13.91 -7.07
CA SER A 132 14.07 15.31 -6.97
C SER A 132 14.71 16.19 -8.05
N MET A 133 15.99 15.97 -8.35
CA MET A 133 16.73 16.67 -9.42
C MET A 133 16.19 16.35 -10.82
N LEU A 134 15.75 15.10 -11.09
CA LEU A 134 15.11 14.73 -12.36
C LEU A 134 13.75 15.42 -12.58
N ALA A 135 13.03 15.73 -11.50
CA ALA A 135 11.80 16.50 -11.54
C ALA A 135 12.07 18.01 -11.68
N GLU A 136 12.99 18.55 -10.87
CA GLU A 136 13.32 19.98 -10.82
C GLU A 136 14.85 20.19 -11.00
N PRO A 137 15.33 20.38 -12.24
CA PRO A 137 16.76 20.56 -12.51
C PRO A 137 17.29 21.89 -11.96
N ASN A 138 18.42 21.86 -11.24
CA ASN A 138 19.08 23.09 -10.79
C ASN A 138 19.84 23.74 -11.95
N LEU A 139 19.31 24.85 -12.45
CA LEU A 139 19.85 25.58 -13.59
C LEU A 139 20.94 26.59 -13.22
N GLU A 140 21.19 26.89 -11.94
CA GLU A 140 22.19 27.88 -11.51
C GLU A 140 23.60 27.27 -11.44
N SER A 141 23.70 26.01 -11.00
CA SER A 141 24.94 25.21 -10.93
C SER A 141 24.96 24.02 -11.90
N GLY A 142 24.30 24.16 -13.05
CA GLY A 142 24.16 23.08 -14.04
C GLY A 142 25.47 22.59 -14.65
N ALA A 143 25.66 21.27 -14.67
CA ALA A 143 26.81 20.57 -15.24
C ALA A 143 26.88 20.64 -16.78
N ASN A 144 25.73 20.74 -17.45
CA ASN A 144 25.60 20.70 -18.89
C ASN A 144 24.97 22.01 -19.40
N VAL A 145 25.83 23.00 -19.68
CA VAL A 145 25.45 24.37 -20.03
C VAL A 145 24.53 24.45 -21.24
N ASP A 146 24.77 23.63 -22.27
CA ASP A 146 23.92 23.59 -23.47
C ASP A 146 22.53 22.98 -23.16
N CYS A 147 22.46 21.97 -22.29
CA CYS A 147 21.21 21.43 -21.79
C CYS A 147 20.45 22.43 -20.90
N CYS A 148 21.14 23.17 -20.02
CA CYS A 148 20.55 24.27 -19.25
C CYS A 148 19.98 25.35 -20.18
N LYS A 149 20.68 25.67 -21.27
CA LYS A 149 20.23 26.64 -22.25
C LYS A 149 18.99 26.15 -23.00
N LEU A 150 19.01 24.91 -23.50
CA LEU A 150 17.86 24.31 -24.19
C LEU A 150 16.61 24.25 -23.30
N TYR A 151 16.77 23.87 -22.03
CA TYR A 151 15.69 23.85 -21.05
C TYR A 151 15.04 25.23 -20.84
N ARG A 152 15.84 26.30 -20.76
CA ARG A 152 15.38 27.68 -20.58
C ARG A 152 14.75 28.28 -21.86
N GLU A 153 15.39 28.08 -23.01
CA GLU A 153 15.02 28.76 -24.26
C GLU A 153 13.97 28.00 -25.08
N ASN A 154 13.90 26.66 -24.98
CA ASN A 154 12.95 25.84 -25.72
C ASN A 154 12.64 24.52 -24.98
N LYS A 155 11.89 24.62 -23.87
CA LYS A 155 11.52 23.46 -23.04
C LYS A 155 10.81 22.34 -23.81
N ALA A 156 9.97 22.68 -24.81
CA ALA A 156 9.26 21.68 -25.61
C ALA A 156 10.22 20.82 -26.47
N GLU A 157 11.27 21.42 -27.03
CA GLU A 157 12.32 20.68 -27.75
C GLU A 157 13.22 19.88 -26.80
N PHE A 158 13.51 20.41 -25.61
CA PHE A 158 14.17 19.64 -24.54
C PHE A 158 13.37 18.39 -24.17
N GLU A 159 12.08 18.52 -23.86
CA GLU A 159 11.22 17.40 -23.49
C GLU A 159 11.09 16.37 -24.63
N ARG A 160 11.09 16.83 -25.90
CA ARG A 160 11.11 15.97 -27.08
C ARG A 160 12.43 15.20 -27.22
N GLN A 161 13.58 15.87 -27.04
CA GLN A 161 14.89 15.25 -27.12
C GLN A 161 15.15 14.26 -25.97
N VAL A 162 14.73 14.59 -24.75
CA VAL A 162 14.83 13.67 -23.60
C VAL A 162 14.01 12.40 -23.88
N ARG A 163 12.72 12.54 -24.23
CA ARG A 163 11.86 11.38 -24.54
C ARG A 163 12.41 10.55 -25.70
N ALA A 164 12.86 11.18 -26.78
CA ALA A 164 13.51 10.47 -27.88
C ALA A 164 14.77 9.72 -27.41
N SER A 165 15.64 10.36 -26.61
CA SER A 165 16.92 9.78 -26.20
C SER A 165 16.78 8.46 -25.43
N TRP A 166 15.79 8.32 -24.54
CA TRP A 166 15.58 7.06 -23.81
C TRP A 166 14.66 6.07 -24.54
N LEU A 167 13.77 6.54 -25.43
CA LEU A 167 13.01 5.66 -26.34
C LEU A 167 13.90 5.04 -27.42
N GLU A 168 14.92 5.74 -27.93
CA GLU A 168 15.88 5.19 -28.89
C GLU A 168 16.75 4.08 -28.25
N HIS A 169 17.15 4.23 -26.98
CA HIS A 169 17.82 3.18 -26.21
C HIS A 169 16.90 1.98 -25.82
N MET A 170 15.59 2.02 -26.14
CA MET A 170 14.74 0.82 -26.12
C MET A 170 14.76 0.05 -27.46
N TYR A 171 15.44 0.56 -28.50
CA TYR A 171 15.38 0.03 -29.87
C TYR A 171 16.76 -0.16 -30.56
N ASP A 172 17.87 0.16 -29.91
CA ASP A 172 19.25 -0.26 -30.25
C ASP A 172 19.97 -0.48 -28.89
N GLU A 173 20.75 -1.53 -28.62
CA GLU A 173 21.54 -2.36 -29.53
C GLU A 173 20.96 -3.75 -29.92
N GLN A 174 21.00 -3.99 -31.23
CA GLN A 174 21.25 -5.26 -31.93
C GLN A 174 21.51 -6.56 -31.12
N ASP A 175 20.50 -7.43 -31.09
CA ASP A 175 20.69 -8.87 -31.41
C ASP A 175 19.53 -9.39 -32.30
N VAL A 176 19.30 -8.68 -33.42
CA VAL A 176 18.18 -8.90 -34.36
C VAL A 176 18.67 -8.92 -35.80
N VAL A 177 18.29 -9.96 -36.55
CA VAL A 177 18.63 -10.10 -37.98
C VAL A 177 17.61 -9.37 -38.88
N VAL A 178 18.14 -8.58 -39.82
CA VAL A 178 17.39 -7.68 -40.71
C VAL A 178 16.45 -8.40 -41.68
N ILE A 179 15.20 -7.91 -41.79
CA ILE A 179 14.46 -7.80 -43.06
C ILE A 179 13.85 -6.39 -43.16
N SER A 180 13.83 -5.82 -44.37
CA SER A 180 13.52 -4.42 -44.66
C SER A 180 12.02 -4.10 -44.85
N SER A 181 11.69 -2.81 -45.01
CA SER A 181 10.38 -2.18 -44.83
C SER A 181 9.50 -1.96 -46.08
N SER A 182 8.22 -1.61 -45.81
CA SER A 182 7.26 -0.87 -46.65
C SER A 182 6.57 -1.61 -47.82
N PRO A 183 5.38 -1.14 -48.31
CA PRO A 183 4.47 -0.08 -47.83
C PRO A 183 2.99 -0.54 -47.61
N GLU A 184 2.10 0.43 -47.29
CA GLU A 184 0.62 0.29 -47.20
C GLU A 184 -0.08 0.09 -48.57
N PRO A 185 -1.40 -0.17 -48.58
CA PRO A 185 -2.30 0.87 -49.13
C PRO A 185 -3.67 1.06 -48.44
N GLU A 186 -4.05 2.34 -48.31
CA GLU A 186 -5.37 3.00 -48.51
C GLU A 186 -6.72 2.30 -48.19
N LEU A 187 -7.42 2.87 -47.19
CA LEU A 187 -8.82 3.39 -47.18
C LEU A 187 -9.95 2.68 -47.96
N ASP A 188 -11.07 2.40 -47.26
CA ASP A 188 -12.44 2.62 -47.77
C ASP A 188 -13.49 2.76 -46.62
N ASP A 189 -14.71 3.24 -46.91
CA ASP A 189 -15.56 3.97 -45.94
C ASP A 189 -16.96 3.34 -45.61
N VAL A 190 -17.40 3.36 -44.33
CA VAL A 190 -18.81 3.68 -43.85
C VAL A 190 -20.03 2.75 -44.21
N PRO A 191 -21.13 2.57 -43.41
CA PRO A 191 -21.34 2.51 -41.93
C PRO A 191 -22.47 1.54 -41.39
N LEU A 192 -22.64 1.49 -40.05
CA LEU A 192 -23.90 1.39 -39.24
C LEU A 192 -25.23 0.76 -39.76
N ARG A 193 -25.75 -0.25 -39.02
CA ARG A 193 -27.09 -0.38 -38.34
C ARG A 193 -27.38 -1.88 -38.00
N SER A 194 -27.87 -2.36 -36.85
CA SER A 194 -28.72 -1.93 -35.72
C SER A 194 -30.23 -2.23 -35.84
N THR A 195 -30.79 -3.06 -34.95
CA THR A 195 -32.18 -3.15 -34.38
C THR A 195 -32.50 -4.59 -33.91
N LYS A 196 -33.50 -4.93 -33.08
CA LYS A 196 -34.10 -4.39 -31.82
C LYS A 196 -35.43 -5.14 -31.56
N GLY A 197 -35.67 -5.67 -30.35
CA GLY A 197 -36.98 -6.15 -29.87
C GLY A 197 -36.89 -7.58 -29.26
N LYS A 198 -37.36 -7.90 -28.04
CA LYS A 198 -38.59 -7.61 -27.26
C LYS A 198 -39.82 -8.43 -27.69
N ALA A 199 -40.70 -8.95 -26.82
CA ALA A 199 -40.69 -9.19 -25.35
C ALA A 199 -42.02 -9.90 -24.93
N ARG A 200 -42.20 -10.14 -23.60
CA ARG A 200 -43.46 -10.49 -22.85
C ARG A 200 -43.85 -11.99 -22.84
N ARG A 201 -44.03 -12.63 -21.66
CA ARG A 201 -45.09 -12.58 -20.58
C ARG A 201 -46.37 -13.36 -20.96
N SER A 202 -47.07 -14.09 -20.08
CA SER A 202 -46.96 -14.27 -18.60
C SER A 202 -47.81 -15.45 -18.05
N ASN A 203 -47.47 -15.96 -16.85
CA ASN A 203 -48.29 -16.26 -15.63
C ASN A 203 -49.84 -16.36 -15.70
N PRO A 204 -50.59 -17.06 -14.77
CA PRO A 204 -50.18 -17.42 -13.39
C PRO A 204 -50.79 -18.73 -12.74
N ASP A 205 -50.55 -18.90 -11.42
CA ASP A 205 -51.43 -19.53 -10.37
C ASP A 205 -51.65 -21.08 -10.33
N VAL A 206 -51.85 -21.80 -9.18
CA VAL A 206 -51.90 -21.41 -7.73
C VAL A 206 -51.69 -22.62 -6.74
N LEU A 207 -50.85 -22.42 -5.71
CA LEU A 207 -50.87 -22.95 -4.30
C LEU A 207 -51.08 -24.50 -4.02
N PRO A 208 -51.36 -25.00 -2.78
CA PRO A 208 -50.30 -25.57 -1.92
C PRO A 208 -50.62 -26.89 -1.16
N VAL A 209 -49.60 -27.53 -0.56
CA VAL A 209 -49.74 -28.52 0.54
C VAL A 209 -48.62 -28.29 1.58
N VAL A 210 -48.85 -28.69 2.83
CA VAL A 210 -48.02 -28.44 4.03
C VAL A 210 -47.84 -29.77 4.79
N LEU A 211 -47.01 -29.77 5.83
CA LEU A 211 -46.72 -30.86 6.78
C LEU A 211 -45.74 -31.92 6.26
N ASP A 212 -44.93 -32.58 7.07
CA ASP A 212 -44.18 -32.28 8.32
C ASP A 212 -43.38 -33.57 8.61
N ASP A 213 -42.29 -33.48 9.39
CA ASP A 213 -41.88 -34.45 10.44
C ASP A 213 -40.38 -34.28 10.76
N ASP A 214 -40.07 -34.27 12.06
CA ASP A 214 -38.71 -34.20 12.61
C ASP A 214 -38.04 -35.59 12.66
N ASP A 215 -36.71 -35.64 12.72
CA ASP A 215 -36.04 -36.10 13.95
C ASP A 215 -34.52 -35.82 13.96
N ASP A 216 -33.97 -35.66 15.17
CA ASP A 216 -32.54 -35.50 15.47
C ASP A 216 -31.80 -36.86 15.44
N ASP A 217 -30.50 -36.89 15.11
CA ASP A 217 -29.51 -37.38 16.09
C ASP A 217 -28.08 -36.88 15.79
N GLN A 218 -27.20 -36.91 16.80
CA GLN A 218 -26.05 -36.02 16.92
C GLN A 218 -24.66 -36.65 16.62
N PRO A 219 -23.64 -35.81 16.29
CA PRO A 219 -22.35 -36.28 15.79
C PRO A 219 -21.30 -36.61 16.88
N ILE A 220 -20.28 -37.37 16.48
CA ILE A 220 -19.06 -37.63 17.27
C ILE A 220 -17.93 -36.70 16.78
N ALA A 221 -17.19 -36.09 17.72
CA ALA A 221 -16.19 -35.06 17.42
C ALA A 221 -14.76 -35.40 17.92
N SER A 222 -13.74 -34.92 17.19
CA SER A 222 -12.36 -34.53 17.62
C SER A 222 -11.36 -34.69 16.44
N GLY A 223 -10.30 -33.87 16.30
CA GLY A 223 -9.99 -32.59 16.96
C GLY A 223 -8.52 -32.13 16.80
N SER A 224 -8.30 -30.80 16.80
CA SER A 224 -6.99 -30.08 16.84
C SER A 224 -6.04 -30.22 15.62
N GLY A 225 -5.21 -29.22 15.27
CA GLY A 225 -5.09 -27.84 15.80
C GLY A 225 -3.93 -27.02 15.18
N SER A 226 -3.76 -25.76 15.64
CA SER A 226 -2.82 -24.70 15.18
C SER A 226 -3.12 -24.08 13.79
N GLY A 227 -2.85 -22.79 13.53
CA GLY A 227 -2.41 -21.73 14.46
C GLY A 227 -1.70 -20.55 13.75
N SER A 228 -2.42 -19.48 13.45
CA SER A 228 -1.93 -18.25 12.79
C SER A 228 -2.45 -16.99 13.48
N LYS A 229 -1.84 -15.81 13.20
CA LYS A 229 -2.28 -14.52 13.74
C LYS A 229 -3.54 -14.04 13.01
N ASP A 230 -4.57 -13.64 13.75
CA ASP A 230 -5.79 -13.07 13.19
C ASP A 230 -5.60 -11.60 12.81
N ILE A 231 -5.84 -11.28 11.53
CA ILE A 231 -6.10 -9.93 11.04
C ILE A 231 -7.61 -9.72 11.11
N ASP A 232 -8.11 -8.53 11.48
CA ASP A 232 -9.55 -8.24 11.45
C ASP A 232 -10.11 -8.48 10.03
N PRO A 233 -11.01 -9.46 9.84
CA PRO A 233 -11.59 -9.74 8.53
C PRO A 233 -12.34 -8.53 7.96
N ILE A 234 -12.90 -7.66 8.81
CA ILE A 234 -13.62 -6.46 8.39
C ILE A 234 -12.64 -5.46 7.77
N GLU A 235 -11.52 -5.15 8.44
CA GLU A 235 -10.55 -4.17 7.93
C GLU A 235 -9.80 -4.68 6.68
N ALA A 236 -9.49 -5.98 6.63
CA ALA A 236 -8.95 -6.61 5.43
C ALA A 236 -9.92 -6.52 4.24
N THR A 237 -11.21 -6.73 4.48
CA THR A 237 -12.28 -6.59 3.46
C THR A 237 -12.45 -5.12 3.01
N ILE A 238 -12.36 -4.16 3.94
CA ILE A 238 -12.41 -2.73 3.62
C ILE A 238 -11.25 -2.33 2.72
N GLN A 239 -10.03 -2.78 3.02
CA GLN A 239 -8.88 -2.45 2.20
C GLN A 239 -8.98 -3.08 0.80
N GLN A 240 -9.37 -4.36 0.71
CA GLN A 240 -9.64 -5.05 -0.57
C GLN A 240 -10.60 -4.28 -1.48
N VAL A 241 -11.62 -3.61 -0.92
CA VAL A 241 -12.58 -2.83 -1.71
C VAL A 241 -12.03 -1.45 -2.09
N LEU A 242 -11.25 -0.80 -1.22
CA LEU A 242 -10.64 0.51 -1.53
C LEU A 242 -9.49 0.40 -2.53
N ASP A 243 -8.76 -0.71 -2.56
CA ASP A 243 -7.71 -0.96 -3.56
C ASP A 243 -8.28 -1.05 -4.99
N VAL A 244 -9.59 -1.34 -5.12
CA VAL A 244 -10.30 -1.52 -6.40
C VAL A 244 -11.26 -0.37 -6.72
N ILE A 245 -11.87 0.24 -5.70
CA ILE A 245 -12.75 1.41 -5.82
C ILE A 245 -12.34 2.48 -4.78
N PRO A 246 -11.20 3.18 -5.00
CA PRO A 246 -10.61 4.09 -4.00
C PRO A 246 -11.44 5.35 -3.73
N ASN A 247 -12.51 5.59 -4.50
CA ASN A 247 -13.40 6.73 -4.33
C ASN A 247 -14.69 6.40 -3.54
N VAL A 248 -14.73 5.31 -2.75
CA VAL A 248 -15.85 4.98 -1.85
C VAL A 248 -15.57 5.53 -0.44
N GLU A 249 -16.59 6.07 0.24
CA GLU A 249 -16.47 6.50 1.63
C GLU A 249 -16.23 5.31 2.59
N ARG A 250 -15.12 5.34 3.35
CA ARG A 250 -14.67 4.19 4.18
C ARG A 250 -15.69 3.77 5.25
N ASP A 251 -16.50 4.69 5.76
CA ASP A 251 -17.56 4.40 6.74
C ASP A 251 -18.82 3.79 6.09
N HIS A 252 -19.22 4.28 4.90
CA HIS A 252 -20.24 3.61 4.11
C HIS A 252 -19.81 2.17 3.80
N LEU A 253 -18.57 2.01 3.34
CA LEU A 253 -17.98 0.70 3.05
C LEU A 253 -17.96 -0.21 4.29
N ARG A 254 -17.52 0.27 5.45
CA ARG A 254 -17.58 -0.47 6.73
C ARG A 254 -19.01 -0.93 7.05
N SER A 255 -20.02 -0.09 6.81
CA SER A 255 -21.42 -0.47 7.03
C SER A 255 -21.90 -1.59 6.08
N VAL A 256 -21.49 -1.56 4.80
CA VAL A 256 -21.83 -2.61 3.83
C VAL A 256 -21.07 -3.91 4.12
N VAL A 257 -19.80 -3.85 4.56
CA VAL A 257 -19.03 -5.03 5.01
C VAL A 257 -19.72 -5.73 6.18
N VAL A 258 -20.10 -4.97 7.22
CA VAL A 258 -20.86 -5.51 8.37
C VAL A 258 -22.21 -6.07 7.93
N GLN A 259 -22.91 -5.42 6.99
CA GLN A 259 -24.20 -5.90 6.47
C GLN A 259 -24.07 -7.24 5.73
N TYR A 260 -23.06 -7.41 4.86
CA TYR A 260 -22.85 -8.65 4.12
C TYR A 260 -22.40 -9.80 5.03
N ILE A 261 -21.49 -9.57 5.97
CA ILE A 261 -21.07 -10.57 6.97
C ILE A 261 -22.29 -11.01 7.81
N THR A 262 -23.11 -10.05 8.27
CA THR A 262 -24.34 -10.33 9.04
C THR A 262 -25.40 -11.08 8.20
N ALA A 263 -25.37 -10.96 6.87
CA ALA A 263 -26.30 -11.62 5.95
C ALA A 263 -25.96 -13.10 5.64
N GLY A 264 -24.95 -13.68 6.30
CA GLY A 264 -24.64 -15.11 6.26
C GLY A 264 -23.50 -15.53 5.33
N TYR A 265 -22.76 -14.59 4.73
CA TYR A 265 -21.52 -14.90 3.99
C TYR A 265 -20.38 -15.18 4.99
N GLN A 266 -20.16 -16.47 5.31
CA GLN A 266 -19.23 -16.90 6.37
C GLN A 266 -17.75 -17.05 5.93
N GLU A 267 -17.46 -17.06 4.63
CA GLU A 267 -16.07 -17.06 4.12
C GLU A 267 -15.63 -15.63 3.71
N ALA A 268 -14.61 -15.10 4.41
CA ALA A 268 -14.14 -13.72 4.21
C ALA A 268 -13.58 -13.44 2.80
N SER A 269 -13.15 -14.48 2.07
CA SER A 269 -12.64 -14.42 0.69
C SER A 269 -13.64 -13.89 -0.34
N GLY A 270 -14.95 -14.02 -0.09
CA GLY A 270 -16.00 -13.58 -1.01
C GLY A 270 -16.59 -12.19 -0.71
N VAL A 271 -16.39 -11.65 0.49
CA VAL A 271 -17.17 -10.50 0.99
C VAL A 271 -16.78 -9.20 0.27
N GLY A 272 -15.49 -8.87 0.17
CA GLY A 272 -15.06 -7.62 -0.49
C GLY A 272 -15.40 -7.64 -1.98
N THR A 273 -15.19 -8.78 -2.62
CA THR A 273 -15.57 -9.09 -4.00
C THR A 273 -17.07 -8.84 -4.26
N ALA A 274 -17.95 -9.27 -3.35
CA ALA A 274 -19.39 -9.00 -3.44
C ALA A 274 -19.75 -7.52 -3.31
N ILE A 275 -19.00 -6.78 -2.50
CA ILE A 275 -19.27 -5.37 -2.19
C ILE A 275 -18.76 -4.45 -3.30
N ILE A 276 -17.57 -4.72 -3.86
CA ILE A 276 -17.07 -4.09 -5.08
C ILE A 276 -18.12 -4.21 -6.20
N SER A 277 -18.68 -5.39 -6.43
CA SER A 277 -19.75 -5.55 -7.43
C SER A 277 -21.00 -4.74 -7.08
N HIS A 278 -21.48 -4.82 -5.84
CA HIS A 278 -22.67 -4.08 -5.40
C HIS A 278 -22.50 -2.56 -5.64
N LEU A 279 -21.32 -2.02 -5.36
CA LEU A 279 -20.98 -0.62 -5.61
C LEU A 279 -20.92 -0.31 -7.13
N LEU A 280 -20.28 -1.15 -7.94
CA LEU A 280 -20.21 -1.00 -9.40
C LEU A 280 -21.57 -1.09 -10.11
N GLU A 281 -22.55 -1.77 -9.49
CA GLU A 281 -23.96 -1.84 -9.92
C GLU A 281 -24.76 -0.61 -9.51
N HIS A 282 -24.50 -0.05 -8.32
CA HIS A 282 -25.22 1.06 -7.72
C HIS A 282 -24.27 2.27 -7.59
N PRO A 283 -23.86 2.91 -8.71
CA PRO A 283 -22.85 3.98 -8.72
C PRO A 283 -23.24 5.25 -7.96
N ASP A 284 -24.43 5.28 -7.35
CA ASP A 284 -24.93 6.31 -6.45
C ASP A 284 -24.53 6.07 -4.98
N TYR A 285 -23.55 5.19 -4.73
CA TYR A 285 -22.90 5.05 -3.43
C TYR A 285 -22.23 6.37 -2.98
N PRO A 286 -22.15 6.63 -1.65
CA PRO A 286 -21.36 7.73 -1.09
C PRO A 286 -19.91 7.67 -1.57
N LYS A 287 -19.56 8.58 -2.48
CA LYS A 287 -18.21 8.73 -2.99
C LYS A 287 -17.39 9.62 -2.05
N ALA A 288 -16.11 9.32 -1.94
CA ALA A 288 -15.09 10.19 -1.35
C ALA A 288 -14.87 11.44 -2.24
N GLY A 289 -15.90 12.29 -2.30
CA GLY A 289 -16.01 13.39 -3.24
C GLY A 289 -15.39 14.68 -2.72
N LYS A 290 -14.49 15.28 -3.51
CA LYS A 290 -14.10 16.68 -3.35
C LYS A 290 -15.37 17.55 -3.39
N ARG A 291 -15.70 18.21 -2.27
CA ARG A 291 -16.96 18.94 -2.11
C ARG A 291 -17.06 20.14 -3.05
N LYS A 292 -18.23 20.31 -3.68
CA LYS A 292 -18.83 21.63 -3.93
C LYS A 292 -20.19 21.70 -3.23
N THR A 293 -20.52 22.86 -2.69
CA THR A 293 -21.81 23.20 -2.06
C THR A 293 -22.91 23.32 -3.15
N GLU A 294 -24.22 23.27 -2.88
CA GLU A 294 -25.03 23.83 -1.78
C GLU A 294 -26.09 22.81 -1.29
N ALA A 295 -26.27 22.60 0.02
CA ALA A 295 -26.90 23.46 1.04
C ALA A 295 -28.45 23.37 1.11
N VAL A 296 -28.94 22.29 1.73
CA VAL A 296 -30.23 22.27 2.46
C VAL A 296 -29.90 21.90 3.90
N ALA A 297 -30.30 22.74 4.87
CA ALA A 297 -29.83 22.65 6.26
C ALA A 297 -30.89 22.04 7.20
N ALA A 298 -30.53 20.96 7.88
CA ALA A 298 -31.15 20.53 9.14
C ALA A 298 -30.20 19.62 9.95
N SER A 299 -29.93 20.00 11.20
CA SER A 299 -29.43 19.13 12.29
C SER A 299 -28.17 18.28 12.03
N SER A 300 -27.01 18.91 11.80
CA SER A 300 -25.71 18.21 11.91
C SER A 300 -25.12 18.31 13.32
N SER A 301 -25.11 17.19 14.06
CA SER A 301 -24.36 17.06 15.31
C SER A 301 -22.87 16.86 15.00
N LYS A 302 -22.05 17.91 15.15
CA LYS A 302 -20.59 17.78 15.11
C LYS A 302 -20.14 16.83 16.23
N ARG A 303 -19.61 15.65 15.90
CA ARG A 303 -18.82 14.85 16.87
C ARG A 303 -17.61 15.71 17.28
N VAL A 304 -17.60 16.17 18.53
CA VAL A 304 -16.49 16.94 19.11
C VAL A 304 -15.36 15.97 19.42
N LYS A 305 -14.12 16.32 19.04
CA LYS A 305 -12.92 15.51 19.35
C LYS A 305 -12.70 15.52 20.86
N VAL A 306 -12.84 14.36 21.50
CA VAL A 306 -12.78 14.19 22.95
C VAL A 306 -11.33 14.10 23.43
N ASP A 307 -10.97 14.88 24.44
CA ASP A 307 -9.76 14.64 25.25
C ASP A 307 -10.09 13.55 26.27
N TYR A 308 -9.44 12.39 26.16
CA TYR A 308 -9.65 11.24 27.05
C TYR A 308 -8.85 11.32 28.37
N MET A 309 -7.88 12.23 28.47
CA MET A 309 -7.07 12.48 29.67
C MET A 309 -7.76 13.42 30.65
N ALA A 310 -8.54 14.38 30.13
CA ALA A 310 -9.26 15.37 30.93
C ALA A 310 -10.21 14.69 31.94
N ASP A 311 -9.90 14.79 33.24
CA ASP A 311 -10.68 14.09 34.27
C ASP A 311 -12.03 14.75 34.57
N ASP A 312 -12.35 15.89 33.95
CA ASP A 312 -13.62 16.63 33.99
C ASP A 312 -14.45 16.53 32.69
N ARG A 313 -14.00 15.75 31.69
CA ARG A 313 -14.79 15.48 30.48
C ARG A 313 -16.15 14.87 30.85
N PRO A 314 -17.22 15.16 30.07
CA PRO A 314 -18.53 14.57 30.32
C PRO A 314 -18.47 13.05 30.23
N ALA A 315 -19.24 12.38 31.09
CA ALA A 315 -19.34 10.92 31.10
C ALA A 315 -19.85 10.39 29.75
N ALA A 316 -19.37 9.20 29.37
CA ALA A 316 -19.80 8.48 28.17
C ALA A 316 -21.33 8.37 28.10
N THR A 317 -21.88 8.45 26.88
CA THR A 317 -23.34 8.52 26.70
C THR A 317 -23.99 7.16 26.57
N ASP A 318 -23.21 6.10 26.34
CA ASP A 318 -23.72 4.74 26.26
C ASP A 318 -23.78 4.03 27.63
N MET A 319 -24.71 3.09 27.76
CA MET A 319 -25.00 2.36 29.00
C MET A 319 -24.08 1.14 29.23
N GLY A 320 -23.19 0.82 28.29
CA GLY A 320 -22.23 -0.27 28.34
C GLY A 320 -20.84 0.14 28.84
N TYR A 321 -20.49 1.42 28.71
CA TYR A 321 -19.20 2.00 29.06
C TYR A 321 -18.75 1.70 30.50
N ILE A 322 -19.60 2.02 31.49
CA ILE A 322 -19.33 1.81 32.92
C ILE A 322 -19.08 0.32 33.26
N PRO A 323 -19.97 -0.63 32.89
CA PRO A 323 -19.73 -2.04 33.18
C PRO A 323 -18.54 -2.64 32.43
N LEU A 324 -18.24 -2.22 31.19
CA LEU A 324 -17.03 -2.64 30.47
C LEU A 324 -15.76 -2.13 31.16
N SER A 325 -15.69 -0.83 31.45
CA SER A 325 -14.55 -0.18 32.07
C SER A 325 -14.15 -0.86 33.38
N LEU A 326 -15.14 -1.18 34.23
CA LEU A 326 -14.88 -1.91 35.47
C LEU A 326 -14.44 -3.36 35.23
N ASP A 327 -15.03 -4.07 34.26
CA ASP A 327 -14.66 -5.47 34.03
C ASP A 327 -13.23 -5.62 33.48
N TYR A 328 -12.81 -4.75 32.55
CA TYR A 328 -11.43 -4.67 32.07
C TYR A 328 -10.44 -4.31 33.21
N LEU A 329 -10.68 -3.22 33.94
CA LEU A 329 -9.80 -2.80 35.05
C LEU A 329 -9.63 -3.91 36.09
N ILE A 330 -10.70 -4.64 36.41
CA ILE A 330 -10.73 -5.66 37.48
C ILE A 330 -10.16 -7.01 37.03
N ARG A 331 -10.37 -7.43 35.77
CA ARG A 331 -10.01 -8.78 35.30
C ARG A 331 -8.76 -8.83 34.42
N ILE A 332 -8.51 -7.79 33.64
CA ILE A 332 -7.49 -7.77 32.58
C ILE A 332 -6.32 -6.88 33.01
N ASP A 333 -6.60 -5.62 33.33
CA ASP A 333 -5.54 -4.62 33.53
C ASP A 333 -4.88 -4.73 34.93
N PHE A 334 -5.68 -4.84 36.00
CA PHE A 334 -5.19 -4.81 37.38
C PHE A 334 -5.68 -5.99 38.28
N PRO A 335 -5.63 -7.26 37.83
CA PRO A 335 -6.20 -8.42 38.55
C PRO A 335 -5.56 -8.73 39.92
N THR A 336 -4.43 -8.10 40.26
CA THR A 336 -3.74 -8.22 41.55
C THR A 336 -4.22 -7.19 42.59
N ILE A 337 -4.80 -6.07 42.15
CA ILE A 337 -5.31 -5.00 43.01
C ILE A 337 -6.67 -5.43 43.58
N PRO A 338 -7.00 -5.14 44.86
CA PRO A 338 -8.32 -5.47 45.40
C PRO A 338 -9.45 -4.78 44.60
N LYS A 339 -10.39 -5.56 44.05
CA LYS A 339 -11.59 -5.07 43.33
C LYS A 339 -12.23 -3.83 43.97
N ASP A 340 -12.39 -3.83 45.29
CA ASP A 340 -13.09 -2.76 46.01
C ASP A 340 -12.27 -1.43 45.99
N TYR A 341 -10.94 -1.52 45.87
CA TYR A 341 -10.05 -0.39 45.64
C TYR A 341 -10.15 0.12 44.20
N ILE A 342 -10.16 -0.79 43.20
CA ILE A 342 -10.34 -0.45 41.77
C ILE A 342 -11.68 0.27 41.57
N VAL A 343 -12.78 -0.29 42.08
CA VAL A 343 -14.12 0.29 41.99
C VAL A 343 -14.18 1.66 42.67
N LYS A 344 -13.55 1.81 43.84
CA LYS A 344 -13.47 3.13 44.49
C LYS A 344 -12.68 4.13 43.64
N LYS A 345 -11.47 3.77 43.19
CA LYS A 345 -10.60 4.64 42.37
C LYS A 345 -11.29 5.07 41.08
N PHE A 346 -12.07 4.18 40.47
CA PHE A 346 -12.89 4.46 39.28
C PHE A 346 -13.96 5.53 39.56
N TYR A 347 -14.72 5.41 40.66
CA TYR A 347 -15.66 6.46 41.07
C TYR A 347 -14.98 7.76 41.50
N ASP A 348 -13.83 7.69 42.20
CA ASP A 348 -13.00 8.85 42.55
C ASP A 348 -12.51 9.59 41.28
N LYS A 349 -12.31 8.88 40.15
CA LYS A 349 -12.02 9.41 38.81
C LYS A 349 -13.26 9.52 37.90
N LYS A 350 -14.40 9.91 38.49
CA LYS A 350 -15.68 10.24 37.83
C LYS A 350 -16.24 9.13 36.91
N SER A 351 -15.86 7.88 37.15
CA SER A 351 -16.19 6.70 36.33
C SER A 351 -15.56 6.68 34.93
N LEU A 352 -14.38 7.29 34.74
CA LEU A 352 -13.67 7.35 33.45
C LEU A 352 -12.53 6.31 33.38
N TYR A 353 -12.41 5.57 32.28
CA TYR A 353 -11.46 4.45 32.16
C TYR A 353 -9.98 4.87 32.14
N ALA A 354 -9.56 5.71 31.20
CA ALA A 354 -8.15 6.08 31.04
C ALA A 354 -7.59 6.86 32.25
N PRO A 355 -8.29 7.87 32.81
CA PRO A 355 -7.84 8.54 34.04
C PRO A 355 -7.76 7.60 35.26
N THR A 356 -8.56 6.54 35.29
CA THR A 356 -8.48 5.51 36.35
C THR A 356 -7.32 4.55 36.12
N TYR A 357 -7.13 4.06 34.89
CA TYR A 357 -6.04 3.15 34.53
C TYR A 357 -4.68 3.77 34.89
N ILE A 358 -4.45 5.02 34.49
CA ILE A 358 -3.19 5.73 34.74
C ILE A 358 -2.94 5.86 36.25
N ALA A 359 -3.95 6.30 37.01
CA ALA A 359 -3.83 6.45 38.46
C ALA A 359 -3.68 5.11 39.20
N LEU A 360 -4.17 3.99 38.66
CA LEU A 360 -3.92 2.64 39.19
C LEU A 360 -2.53 2.11 38.81
N LYS A 361 -2.01 2.45 37.63
CA LYS A 361 -0.61 2.15 37.23
C LYS A 361 0.39 2.89 38.12
N GLU A 362 0.09 4.13 38.50
CA GLU A 362 0.86 4.89 39.50
C GLU A 362 0.74 4.32 40.92
N ASP A 363 -0.48 3.99 41.38
CA ASP A 363 -0.67 3.36 42.70
C ASP A 363 -0.03 1.96 42.77
N LEU A 364 0.13 1.26 41.64
CA LEU A 364 0.85 -0.02 41.57
C LEU A 364 2.38 0.16 41.59
N LYS A 365 2.91 1.29 41.07
CA LYS A 365 4.32 1.68 41.27
C LYS A 365 4.56 2.03 42.76
N ASP A 366 3.63 2.73 43.41
CA ASP A 366 3.64 2.97 44.87
C ASP A 366 2.93 1.86 45.67
N GLY A 367 3.58 0.70 45.72
CA GLY A 367 3.09 -0.52 46.38
C GLY A 367 2.86 -0.43 47.90
N THR A 368 2.86 0.77 48.50
CA THR A 368 2.42 1.01 49.89
C THR A 368 0.91 1.19 50.04
N LYS A 369 0.22 1.58 48.96
CA LYS A 369 -1.18 2.08 49.00
C LYS A 369 -2.27 1.01 49.16
N PHE A 370 -2.00 -0.25 48.82
CA PHE A 370 -2.95 -1.36 48.96
C PHE A 370 -2.25 -2.70 49.20
N VAL A 371 -2.96 -3.64 49.83
CA VAL A 371 -2.47 -5.02 50.02
C VAL A 371 -2.85 -5.87 48.81
N ALA A 372 -1.86 -6.17 47.95
CA ALA A 372 -2.05 -6.99 46.76
C ALA A 372 -2.50 -8.43 47.11
N LYS A 373 -3.41 -9.00 46.31
CA LYS A 373 -3.91 -10.36 46.54
C LYS A 373 -2.93 -11.41 46.00
N LYS A 374 -2.62 -12.45 46.79
CA LYS A 374 -1.87 -13.62 46.29
C LYS A 374 -2.69 -14.34 45.24
N SER A 375 -2.12 -14.51 44.04
CA SER A 375 -2.77 -15.20 42.92
C SER A 375 -3.09 -16.65 43.29
N THR A 376 -4.36 -17.03 43.19
CA THR A 376 -4.83 -18.42 43.32
C THR A 376 -5.43 -18.86 42.00
N LYS A 377 -4.81 -19.86 41.35
CA LYS A 377 -5.36 -20.50 40.15
C LYS A 377 -6.73 -21.09 40.49
N ARG A 378 -7.79 -20.53 39.91
CA ARG A 378 -9.17 -20.95 40.14
C ARG A 378 -9.68 -21.71 38.91
N THR A 379 -9.99 -22.98 39.08
CA THR A 379 -10.66 -23.77 38.04
C THR A 379 -12.12 -23.33 37.92
N GLU A 380 -12.52 -22.86 36.74
CA GLU A 380 -13.91 -22.48 36.51
C GLU A 380 -14.78 -23.72 36.25
N LYS A 381 -15.95 -23.75 36.89
CA LYS A 381 -17.05 -24.67 36.54
C LYS A 381 -18.08 -23.87 35.75
N SER A 382 -18.42 -24.34 34.56
CA SER A 382 -19.45 -23.75 33.72
C SER A 382 -20.80 -23.67 34.44
N ARG A 383 -21.42 -22.48 34.44
CA ARG A 383 -22.79 -22.30 34.94
C ARG A 383 -23.47 -21.07 34.33
N GLY A 384 -24.55 -21.31 33.59
CA GLY A 384 -25.46 -20.29 33.07
C GLY A 384 -25.09 -19.75 31.69
N LYS A 385 -26.12 -19.54 30.85
CA LYS A 385 -26.00 -18.75 29.63
C LYS A 385 -25.80 -17.28 30.04
N ALA A 386 -24.59 -16.75 29.92
CA ALA A 386 -24.36 -15.32 30.06
C ALA A 386 -25.06 -14.57 28.90
N LYS A 387 -25.55 -13.36 29.15
CA LYS A 387 -25.81 -12.42 28.06
C LYS A 387 -24.49 -12.11 27.34
N ALA A 388 -24.57 -11.77 26.05
CA ALA A 388 -23.46 -11.12 25.37
C ALA A 388 -22.98 -9.91 26.21
N PRO A 389 -21.66 -9.67 26.31
CA PRO A 389 -21.16 -8.52 27.05
C PRO A 389 -21.75 -7.23 26.46
N PRO A 390 -21.99 -6.19 27.28
CA PRO A 390 -22.34 -4.89 26.75
C PRO A 390 -21.22 -4.40 25.81
N GLN A 391 -21.60 -3.69 24.76
CA GLN A 391 -20.68 -3.05 23.82
C GLN A 391 -20.71 -1.53 24.07
N SER A 392 -19.56 -0.87 23.91
CA SER A 392 -19.41 0.57 24.09
C SER A 392 -18.37 1.10 23.10
N GLU A 393 -18.83 1.98 22.20
CA GLU A 393 -17.96 2.68 21.24
C GLU A 393 -17.07 3.69 21.98
N ASP A 394 -17.64 4.39 22.98
CA ASP A 394 -16.93 5.34 23.84
C ASP A 394 -15.77 4.67 24.60
N PHE A 395 -15.93 3.40 25.02
CA PHE A 395 -14.92 2.63 25.77
C PHE A 395 -13.76 2.15 24.90
N GLU A 396 -14.03 1.46 23.78
CA GLU A 396 -12.95 0.91 22.96
C GLU A 396 -12.14 2.03 22.28
N MET A 397 -12.77 3.17 21.92
CA MET A 397 -12.05 4.34 21.42
C MET A 397 -11.11 4.96 22.47
N GLU A 398 -11.57 5.09 23.73
CA GLU A 398 -10.71 5.53 24.84
C GLU A 398 -9.57 4.54 25.12
N ARG A 399 -9.86 3.24 25.01
CA ARG A 399 -8.90 2.16 25.26
C ARG A 399 -7.83 2.08 24.17
N ILE A 400 -8.19 2.27 22.90
CA ILE A 400 -7.25 2.39 21.78
C ILE A 400 -6.36 3.64 21.97
N TRP A 401 -6.97 4.79 22.27
CA TRP A 401 -6.24 6.02 22.56
C TRP A 401 -5.24 5.84 23.73
N LEU A 402 -5.68 5.19 24.81
CA LEU A 402 -4.85 4.92 25.98
C LEU A 402 -3.67 3.99 25.64
N LEU A 403 -3.88 2.97 24.81
CA LEU A 403 -2.79 2.08 24.38
C LEU A 403 -1.74 2.85 23.58
N GLN A 404 -2.16 3.69 22.62
CA GLN A 404 -1.24 4.56 21.86
C GLN A 404 -0.49 5.53 22.77
N TYR A 405 -1.19 6.21 23.69
CA TYR A 405 -0.59 7.12 24.67
C TYR A 405 0.44 6.43 25.59
N LEU A 406 0.23 5.15 25.92
CA LEU A 406 1.16 4.38 26.74
C LEU A 406 2.38 3.88 25.96
N ASP A 407 2.26 3.71 24.64
CA ASP A 407 3.34 3.28 23.74
C ASP A 407 4.26 4.47 23.40
N GLU A 408 3.69 5.63 23.01
CA GLU A 408 4.43 6.90 22.81
C GLU A 408 5.22 7.30 24.06
N ARG A 409 4.69 7.02 25.26
CA ARG A 409 5.38 7.26 26.52
C ARG A 409 6.37 6.17 26.91
N ALA A 410 6.23 4.95 26.41
CA ALA A 410 7.24 3.91 26.58
C ALA A 410 8.50 4.26 25.78
N GLU A 411 8.36 4.73 24.52
CA GLU A 411 9.51 5.23 23.73
C GLU A 411 10.26 6.36 24.45
N LEU A 412 9.53 7.31 25.04
CA LEU A 412 10.13 8.42 25.79
C LEU A 412 10.79 7.96 27.12
N GLU A 413 10.09 7.15 27.93
CA GLU A 413 10.67 6.62 29.18
C GLU A 413 11.89 5.71 28.89
N GLU A 414 11.92 4.99 27.78
CA GLU A 414 13.07 4.16 27.35
C GLU A 414 14.23 5.01 26.81
N CYS A 415 13.94 6.07 26.04
CA CYS A 415 14.94 7.03 25.57
C CYS A 415 15.67 7.74 26.72
N GLU A 416 14.92 8.18 27.75
CA GLU A 416 15.48 8.78 28.97
C GLU A 416 16.35 7.79 29.78
N GLN A 417 16.00 6.50 29.79
CA GLN A 417 16.74 5.47 30.55
C GLN A 417 17.99 4.95 29.82
N ASN A 418 17.95 4.82 28.49
CA ASN A 418 19.04 4.26 27.70
C ASN A 418 20.04 5.32 27.20
N GLY A 419 19.71 6.62 27.24
CA GLY A 419 20.60 7.70 26.82
C GLY A 419 20.85 7.75 25.31
N THR A 420 19.86 7.32 24.52
CA THR A 420 19.94 7.18 23.05
C THR A 420 19.21 8.29 22.28
N GLY A 421 18.86 9.38 22.96
CA GLY A 421 18.16 10.51 22.35
C GLY A 421 19.06 11.41 21.50
N LEU A 422 18.41 12.35 20.81
CA LEU A 422 19.04 13.42 20.04
C LEU A 422 18.75 14.76 20.72
N GLU A 423 19.78 15.57 20.93
CA GLU A 423 19.68 16.86 21.61
C GLU A 423 18.92 17.89 20.73
N CYS A 424 17.93 18.56 21.30
CA CYS A 424 17.18 19.64 20.63
C CYS A 424 17.96 20.96 20.70
N GLY A 425 18.35 21.53 19.56
CA GLY A 425 19.14 22.78 19.47
C GLY A 425 18.46 24.05 20.00
N CYS A 426 17.24 23.94 20.54
CA CYS A 426 16.49 25.05 21.15
C CYS A 426 16.30 24.90 22.68
N CYS A 427 16.07 23.67 23.19
CA CYS A 427 15.87 23.43 24.63
C CYS A 427 16.95 22.58 25.31
N PHE A 428 17.89 21.99 24.56
CA PHE A 428 18.96 21.13 25.05
C PHE A 428 18.46 19.92 25.88
N GLY A 429 17.29 19.42 25.52
CA GLY A 429 16.76 18.14 26.00
C GLY A 429 16.88 17.06 24.92
N ASP A 430 17.03 15.81 25.36
CA ASP A 430 17.14 14.63 24.49
C ASP A 430 15.77 14.07 24.11
N TYR A 431 15.56 13.78 22.82
CA TYR A 431 14.32 13.21 22.30
C TYR A 431 14.59 12.10 21.27
N PRO A 432 13.68 11.11 21.12
CA PRO A 432 13.78 10.14 20.03
C PRO A 432 13.59 10.83 18.66
N PHE A 433 14.21 10.28 17.61
CA PHE A 433 14.18 10.88 16.26
C PHE A 433 12.76 11.11 15.70
N SER A 434 11.80 10.25 16.06
CA SER A 434 10.37 10.41 15.73
C SER A 434 9.77 11.75 16.20
N TRP A 435 10.27 12.29 17.32
CA TRP A 435 9.85 13.56 17.94
C TRP A 435 10.67 14.78 17.49
N MET A 436 11.67 14.58 16.62
CA MET A 436 12.52 15.65 16.09
C MET A 436 12.03 16.16 14.74
N ILE A 437 12.07 17.49 14.61
CA ILE A 437 11.77 18.29 13.42
C ILE A 437 13.09 18.81 12.86
N GLN A 438 13.27 18.72 11.55
CA GLN A 438 14.51 19.06 10.86
C GLN A 438 14.31 20.27 9.93
N CYS A 439 15.22 21.25 9.96
CA CYS A 439 15.29 22.26 8.90
C CYS A 439 16.14 21.74 7.71
N PRO A 440 16.12 22.38 6.52
CA PRO A 440 16.87 21.89 5.36
C PRO A 440 18.39 21.81 5.59
N ASP A 441 18.97 22.70 6.39
CA ASP A 441 20.37 22.66 6.90
C ASP A 441 20.62 21.54 7.95
N ALA A 442 19.72 20.56 8.04
CA ALA A 442 19.73 19.43 8.97
C ALA A 442 19.65 19.73 10.49
N HIS A 443 19.58 21.00 10.93
CA HIS A 443 19.39 21.34 12.36
C HIS A 443 18.11 20.72 12.95
N LEU A 444 18.22 20.15 14.17
CA LEU A 444 17.16 19.39 14.83
C LEU A 444 16.53 20.11 16.02
N PHE A 445 15.20 20.08 16.10
CA PHE A 445 14.43 20.67 17.20
C PHE A 445 13.30 19.73 17.61
N CYS A 446 13.00 19.65 18.91
CA CYS A 446 11.82 18.92 19.36
C CYS A 446 10.52 19.60 18.91
N ARG A 447 9.49 18.80 18.67
CA ARG A 447 8.16 19.21 18.20
C ARG A 447 7.57 20.41 18.96
N ASP A 448 7.78 20.49 20.27
CA ASP A 448 7.28 21.58 21.13
C ASP A 448 8.03 22.91 20.97
N CYS A 449 9.30 22.91 20.58
CA CYS A 449 10.02 24.15 20.24
C CYS A 449 9.58 24.67 18.87
N ALA A 450 9.53 23.79 17.87
CA ALA A 450 9.07 24.14 16.52
C ALA A 450 7.64 24.72 16.52
N ARG A 451 6.70 24.05 17.22
CA ARG A 451 5.32 24.54 17.37
C ARG A 451 5.25 25.96 17.93
N ARG A 452 5.90 26.22 19.07
CA ARG A 452 5.85 27.54 19.74
C ARG A 452 6.44 28.67 18.89
N SER A 453 7.57 28.43 18.21
CA SER A 453 8.18 29.42 17.32
C SER A 453 7.28 29.73 16.11
N ALA A 454 6.65 28.71 15.55
CA ALA A 454 5.73 28.89 14.44
C ALA A 454 4.43 29.59 14.85
N GLU A 455 3.85 29.27 16.00
CA GLU A 455 2.67 29.95 16.55
C GLU A 455 2.94 31.45 16.81
N GLU A 456 4.13 31.81 17.31
CA GLU A 456 4.58 33.21 17.39
C GLU A 456 4.69 33.86 16.00
N CYS A 457 5.25 33.16 15.02
CA CYS A 457 5.38 33.68 13.65
C CYS A 457 4.02 33.91 12.98
N ILE A 458 3.10 32.95 13.09
CA ILE A 458 1.73 33.02 12.56
C ILE A 458 0.95 34.16 13.22
N GLY A 459 1.06 34.32 14.55
CA GLY A 459 0.47 35.43 15.29
C GLY A 459 0.99 36.81 14.84
N ASN A 460 2.24 36.88 14.37
CA ASN A 460 2.84 38.07 13.76
C ASN A 460 2.55 38.21 12.24
N ARG A 461 1.62 37.43 11.67
CA ARG A 461 1.34 37.33 10.22
C ARG A 461 2.60 37.08 9.37
N LYS A 462 3.58 36.34 9.90
CA LYS A 462 4.70 35.80 9.12
C LYS A 462 4.30 34.48 8.46
N THR A 463 4.81 34.30 7.25
CA THR A 463 4.52 33.20 6.34
C THR A 463 5.72 32.25 6.24
N GLU A 464 6.92 32.83 6.21
CA GLU A 464 8.18 32.11 6.40
C GLU A 464 8.34 31.68 7.87
N LEU A 465 8.34 30.36 8.09
CA LEU A 465 8.63 29.76 9.40
C LEU A 465 10.10 29.35 9.42
N LEU A 466 10.96 30.23 9.92
CA LEU A 466 12.41 30.09 9.81
C LEU A 466 13.01 29.17 10.88
N CYS A 467 14.17 28.60 10.56
CA CYS A 467 15.02 27.85 11.48
C CYS A 467 15.30 28.64 12.78
N MET A 468 15.36 27.93 13.91
CA MET A 468 15.55 28.50 15.25
C MET A 468 17.01 28.45 15.73
N ASP A 469 17.95 28.04 14.88
CA ASP A 469 19.33 27.76 15.30
C ASP A 469 20.17 29.03 15.57
N GLN A 470 21.11 28.92 16.51
CA GLN A 470 21.95 30.04 16.96
C GLN A 470 23.13 30.35 16.01
N SER A 471 23.42 29.50 15.02
CA SER A 471 24.35 29.77 13.91
C SER A 471 23.93 30.95 13.03
N GLY A 472 22.64 31.30 13.02
CA GLY A 472 22.07 32.31 12.14
C GLY A 472 21.54 31.76 10.82
N CYS A 473 21.29 30.45 10.72
CA CYS A 473 20.51 29.82 9.65
C CYS A 473 19.19 30.59 9.40
N LYS A 474 18.86 30.81 8.12
CA LYS A 474 17.64 31.54 7.68
C LYS A 474 16.73 30.71 6.77
N LEU A 475 16.98 29.41 6.66
CA LEU A 475 16.12 28.53 5.85
C LEU A 475 14.77 28.35 6.54
N ALA A 476 13.70 28.31 5.75
CA ALA A 476 12.37 27.95 6.23
C ALA A 476 12.28 26.44 6.49
N PHE A 477 11.44 26.03 7.44
CA PHE A 477 11.02 24.64 7.54
C PHE A 477 10.22 24.22 6.30
N ALA A 478 10.42 22.99 5.83
CA ALA A 478 9.64 22.44 4.73
C ALA A 478 8.16 22.30 5.12
N GLU A 479 7.25 22.37 4.14
CA GLU A 479 5.80 22.33 4.42
C GLU A 479 5.35 20.99 5.05
N SER A 480 6.02 19.89 4.69
CA SER A 480 5.89 18.57 5.33
C SER A 480 6.30 18.58 6.82
N GLU A 481 7.39 19.25 7.17
CA GLU A 481 7.84 19.39 8.56
C GLU A 481 6.90 20.30 9.36
N ILE A 482 6.40 21.38 8.75
CA ILE A 482 5.41 22.29 9.34
C ILE A 482 4.12 21.54 9.70
N GLN A 483 3.65 20.65 8.83
CA GLN A 483 2.50 19.77 9.10
C GLN A 483 2.74 18.79 10.27
N ARG A 484 3.99 18.36 10.53
CA ARG A 484 4.30 17.47 11.66
C ARG A 484 4.14 18.15 13.02
N PHE A 485 4.39 19.46 13.14
CA PHE A 485 4.38 20.16 14.44
C PHE A 485 3.25 21.17 14.67
N LEU A 486 2.61 21.72 13.63
CA LEU A 486 1.48 22.65 13.82
C LEU A 486 0.16 21.92 14.14
N PRO A 487 -0.64 22.42 15.11
CA PRO A 487 -2.04 22.04 15.25
C PRO A 487 -2.85 22.46 14.02
N GLU A 488 -3.85 21.65 13.67
CA GLU A 488 -4.80 21.82 12.56
C GLU A 488 -5.26 23.29 12.36
N LYS A 489 -5.76 23.94 13.41
CA LYS A 489 -6.21 25.35 13.38
C LYS A 489 -5.09 26.36 13.09
N SER A 490 -3.88 26.09 13.58
CA SER A 490 -2.70 26.95 13.35
C SER A 490 -2.18 26.78 11.92
N LEU A 491 -2.26 25.56 11.38
CA LEU A 491 -1.92 25.22 10.00
C LEU A 491 -2.92 25.85 9.01
N GLU A 492 -4.24 25.72 9.24
CA GLU A 492 -5.28 26.43 8.46
C GLU A 492 -5.04 27.95 8.42
N LEU A 493 -4.72 28.54 9.57
CA LEU A 493 -4.43 29.96 9.69
C LEU A 493 -3.17 30.36 8.92
N TRP A 494 -2.12 29.55 8.97
CA TRP A 494 -0.87 29.75 8.25
C TRP A 494 -1.06 29.70 6.73
N HIS A 495 -1.71 28.65 6.19
CA HIS A 495 -1.99 28.54 4.76
C HIS A 495 -2.76 29.75 4.22
N ARG A 496 -3.76 30.23 4.95
CA ARG A 496 -4.52 31.43 4.56
C ARG A 496 -3.64 32.68 4.50
N ILE A 497 -2.78 32.91 5.50
CA ILE A 497 -1.89 34.08 5.52
C ILE A 497 -0.80 33.96 4.44
N LYS A 498 -0.36 32.74 4.10
CA LYS A 498 0.54 32.45 2.96
C LYS A 498 -0.11 32.84 1.64
N GLN A 499 -1.31 32.33 1.37
CA GLN A 499 -2.08 32.63 0.15
C GLN A 499 -2.43 34.12 0.01
N GLU A 500 -2.78 34.80 1.11
CA GLU A 500 -3.03 36.26 1.11
C GLU A 500 -1.84 37.06 0.56
N LYS A 501 -0.60 36.69 0.91
CA LYS A 501 0.61 37.38 0.44
C LYS A 501 1.08 36.97 -0.94
N GLU A 502 0.92 35.71 -1.32
CA GLU A 502 1.30 35.23 -2.66
C GLU A 502 0.51 35.97 -3.74
N ILE A 503 -0.76 36.30 -3.46
CA ILE A 503 -1.61 37.13 -4.34
C ILE A 503 -1.16 38.62 -4.32
N GLU A 504 -0.78 39.17 -3.16
CA GLU A 504 -0.25 40.55 -3.05
C GLU A 504 1.08 40.72 -3.83
N LEU A 505 1.95 39.71 -3.79
CA LEU A 505 3.24 39.69 -4.49
C LEU A 505 3.11 39.49 -6.01
N ALA A 506 2.02 38.89 -6.48
CA ALA A 506 1.81 38.59 -7.89
C ALA A 506 1.51 39.82 -8.78
N GLN A 507 1.16 40.97 -8.18
CA GLN A 507 0.94 42.27 -8.85
C GLN A 507 0.08 42.18 -10.13
N ILE A 508 -1.01 41.41 -10.06
CA ILE A 508 -1.87 41.14 -11.22
C ILE A 508 -2.71 42.39 -11.56
N ASP A 509 -2.42 43.02 -12.70
CA ASP A 509 -3.17 44.17 -13.21
C ASP A 509 -4.68 43.85 -13.35
N GLY A 510 -5.52 44.81 -12.94
CA GLY A 510 -6.97 44.68 -12.97
C GLY A 510 -7.59 43.69 -11.97
N LEU A 511 -6.80 43.03 -11.11
CA LEU A 511 -7.30 42.11 -10.09
C LEU A 511 -8.14 42.82 -9.02
N GLU A 512 -9.41 42.46 -8.93
CA GLU A 512 -10.33 42.97 -7.92
C GLU A 512 -10.73 41.87 -6.93
N THR A 513 -10.77 42.24 -5.66
CA THR A 513 -11.09 41.36 -4.54
C THR A 513 -12.46 41.65 -3.95
N CYS A 514 -13.21 40.59 -3.63
CA CYS A 514 -14.46 40.67 -2.89
C CYS A 514 -14.18 41.10 -1.44
N PRO A 515 -14.91 42.09 -0.87
CA PRO A 515 -14.75 42.48 0.53
C PRO A 515 -15.40 41.51 1.53
N PHE A 516 -16.21 40.55 1.07
CA PHE A 516 -17.02 39.67 1.92
C PHE A 516 -16.58 38.19 1.92
N CYS A 517 -15.71 37.78 1.01
CA CYS A 517 -15.09 36.46 0.99
C CYS A 517 -13.78 36.47 0.18
N SER A 518 -13.04 35.36 0.17
CA SER A 518 -11.76 35.22 -0.55
C SER A 518 -11.86 35.12 -2.09
N TYR A 519 -13.00 35.49 -2.69
CA TYR A 519 -13.14 35.50 -4.15
C TYR A 519 -12.47 36.73 -4.76
N ALA A 520 -11.68 36.52 -5.81
CA ALA A 520 -11.02 37.58 -6.57
C ALA A 520 -11.08 37.26 -8.08
N VAL A 521 -11.18 38.29 -8.91
CA VAL A 521 -11.28 38.17 -10.38
C VAL A 521 -10.71 39.42 -11.04
N VAL A 522 -10.08 39.26 -12.21
CA VAL A 522 -9.58 40.39 -13.01
C VAL A 522 -10.76 41.03 -13.75
N ILE A 523 -10.94 42.34 -13.59
CA ILE A 523 -11.98 43.11 -14.28
C ILE A 523 -11.32 44.06 -15.28
N GLU A 524 -11.23 43.61 -16.54
CA GLU A 524 -10.60 44.33 -17.66
C GLU A 524 -11.28 45.67 -18.01
N ASN A 525 -12.54 45.86 -17.61
CA ASN A 525 -13.27 47.11 -17.84
C ASN A 525 -13.11 48.08 -16.67
N GLU A 526 -12.37 49.18 -16.89
CA GLU A 526 -12.20 50.26 -15.91
C GLU A 526 -13.50 51.05 -15.62
N GLU A 527 -14.48 51.06 -16.53
CA GLU A 527 -15.73 51.81 -16.36
C GLU A 527 -16.77 51.10 -15.48
N GLU A 528 -16.64 49.78 -15.27
CA GLU A 528 -17.52 49.02 -14.37
C GLU A 528 -17.30 49.48 -12.93
N ARG A 529 -18.40 49.78 -12.22
CA ARG A 529 -18.43 50.35 -10.86
C ARG A 529 -18.84 49.32 -9.81
N LEU A 530 -19.42 48.20 -10.22
CA LEU A 530 -19.89 47.13 -9.35
C LEU A 530 -19.05 45.87 -9.52
N PHE A 531 -18.45 45.41 -8.42
CA PHE A 531 -17.87 44.09 -8.30
C PHE A 531 -18.99 43.09 -7.97
N ARG A 532 -19.15 42.06 -8.80
CA ARG A 532 -20.12 40.98 -8.59
C ARG A 532 -19.36 39.73 -8.15
N CYS A 533 -19.67 39.23 -6.96
CA CYS A 533 -19.00 38.04 -6.44
C CYS A 533 -19.60 36.76 -7.02
N GLU A 534 -18.91 36.10 -7.94
CA GLU A 534 -19.40 34.86 -8.59
C GLU A 534 -19.24 33.59 -7.73
N ASN A 535 -18.63 33.70 -6.54
CA ASN A 535 -18.69 32.65 -5.53
C ASN A 535 -20.16 32.43 -5.11
N SER A 536 -20.72 31.27 -5.46
CA SER A 536 -22.15 30.97 -5.35
C SER A 536 -22.70 31.05 -3.92
N ALA A 537 -21.88 30.68 -2.93
CA ALA A 537 -22.22 30.79 -1.51
C ALA A 537 -22.16 32.23 -0.95
N CYS A 538 -21.72 33.21 -1.75
CA CYS A 538 -21.62 34.62 -1.36
C CYS A 538 -22.57 35.49 -2.19
N GLY A 539 -22.47 35.48 -3.53
CA GLY A 539 -23.35 36.21 -4.46
C GLY A 539 -23.38 37.74 -4.36
N MET A 540 -22.68 38.34 -3.39
CA MET A 540 -22.80 39.75 -3.05
C MET A 540 -22.29 40.67 -4.16
N VAL A 541 -23.02 41.77 -4.38
CA VAL A 541 -22.63 42.88 -5.25
C VAL A 541 -22.12 44.02 -4.39
N SER A 542 -20.98 44.60 -4.75
CA SER A 542 -20.32 45.67 -4.00
C SER A 542 -19.78 46.77 -4.92
N CYS A 543 -19.72 48.01 -4.45
CA CYS A 543 -19.13 49.10 -5.24
C CYS A 543 -17.60 49.03 -5.21
N ARG A 544 -16.94 48.95 -6.38
CA ARG A 544 -15.47 48.84 -6.50
C ARG A 544 -14.71 49.96 -5.78
N LYS A 545 -15.28 51.18 -5.73
CA LYS A 545 -14.62 52.35 -5.11
C LYS A 545 -14.57 52.34 -3.59
N CYS A 546 -15.62 51.86 -2.91
CA CYS A 546 -15.71 51.88 -1.44
C CYS A 546 -15.66 50.48 -0.81
N LYS A 547 -15.76 49.43 -1.63
CA LYS A 547 -15.83 48.01 -1.25
C LYS A 547 -16.88 47.71 -0.16
N LYS A 548 -18.02 48.40 -0.24
CA LYS A 548 -19.26 48.11 0.51
C LYS A 548 -20.33 47.57 -0.44
N GLU A 549 -21.39 46.99 0.13
CA GLU A 549 -22.57 46.50 -0.60
C GLU A 549 -23.13 47.54 -1.59
N ASP A 550 -23.77 47.09 -2.67
CA ASP A 550 -24.32 47.98 -3.69
C ASP A 550 -25.27 49.02 -3.10
N HIS A 551 -24.95 50.29 -3.37
CA HIS A 551 -25.68 51.45 -2.92
C HIS A 551 -26.06 52.38 -4.09
N LEU A 552 -25.89 51.97 -5.35
CA LEU A 552 -26.31 52.79 -6.49
C LEU A 552 -27.84 52.97 -6.48
N PRO A 553 -28.37 54.18 -6.78
CA PRO A 553 -27.66 55.33 -7.35
C PRO A 553 -27.02 56.31 -6.35
N LYS A 554 -27.01 56.04 -5.03
CA LYS A 554 -26.35 56.93 -4.04
C LYS A 554 -24.84 56.98 -4.26
N SER A 555 -24.22 58.10 -3.90
CA SER A 555 -22.77 58.22 -3.80
C SER A 555 -22.20 57.49 -2.57
N CYS A 556 -20.89 57.21 -2.58
CA CYS A 556 -20.20 56.59 -1.44
C CYS A 556 -20.27 57.47 -0.18
N GLU A 557 -20.26 58.79 -0.33
CA GLU A 557 -20.28 59.77 0.78
C GLU A 557 -21.66 59.92 1.44
N GLU A 558 -22.73 59.50 0.75
CA GLU A 558 -24.07 59.38 1.31
C GLU A 558 -24.22 58.04 2.05
N ALA A 559 -23.73 56.94 1.45
CA ALA A 559 -23.75 55.61 2.05
C ALA A 559 -22.87 55.48 3.32
N GLU A 560 -21.85 56.32 3.49
CA GLU A 560 -21.09 56.48 4.73
C GLU A 560 -21.96 57.01 5.89
N LYS A 561 -22.76 58.05 5.62
CA LYS A 561 -23.52 58.78 6.65
C LYS A 561 -24.67 57.96 7.22
N ASP A 562 -25.31 57.14 6.40
CA ASP A 562 -26.39 56.24 6.82
C ASP A 562 -25.92 55.15 7.82
N LYS A 563 -24.62 54.79 7.85
CA LYS A 563 -24.07 53.79 8.79
C LYS A 563 -23.51 54.38 10.09
N ALA A 564 -23.47 55.70 10.26
CA ALA A 564 -22.95 56.37 11.45
C ALA A 564 -23.98 56.49 12.61
N LEU A 565 -25.01 55.63 12.62
CA LEU A 565 -26.20 55.74 13.49
C LEU A 565 -26.44 54.49 14.36
N ASP A 566 -25.41 53.65 14.56
CA ASP A 566 -25.43 52.55 15.53
C ASP A 566 -24.56 52.90 16.74
N GLY A 567 -25.23 53.28 17.85
CA GLY A 567 -24.56 53.70 19.08
C GLY A 567 -23.85 52.58 19.83
N ARG A 568 -24.24 51.33 19.60
CA ARG A 568 -23.66 50.15 20.27
C ARG A 568 -22.23 49.90 19.80
N HIS A 569 -22.02 49.90 18.48
CA HIS A 569 -20.69 49.70 17.88
C HIS A 569 -19.64 50.70 18.39
N ALA A 570 -20.03 51.97 18.59
CA ALA A 570 -19.12 53.02 19.11
C ALA A 570 -18.62 52.73 20.54
N ILE A 571 -19.45 52.08 21.38
CA ILE A 571 -19.09 51.70 22.75
C ILE A 571 -18.21 50.43 22.73
N GLU A 572 -18.56 49.44 21.92
CA GLU A 572 -17.80 48.19 21.78
C GLU A 572 -16.37 48.43 21.21
N GLU A 573 -16.19 49.39 20.30
CA GLU A 573 -14.85 49.82 19.83
C GLU A 573 -14.04 50.47 20.96
N ALA A 574 -14.65 51.36 21.75
CA ALA A 574 -14.00 52.03 22.89
C ALA A 574 -13.55 51.04 23.97
N MET A 575 -14.38 50.04 24.28
CA MET A 575 -14.05 48.93 25.19
C MET A 575 -12.84 48.12 24.68
N THR A 576 -12.84 47.76 23.40
CA THR A 576 -11.75 47.01 22.76
C THR A 576 -10.43 47.80 22.81
N LYS A 577 -10.49 49.11 22.58
CA LYS A 577 -9.34 50.03 22.59
C LYS A 577 -8.71 50.21 23.98
N ALA A 578 -9.47 49.98 25.06
CA ALA A 578 -8.97 50.10 26.43
C ALA A 578 -7.93 49.04 26.80
N LEU A 579 -8.14 47.79 26.33
CA LEU A 579 -7.29 46.62 26.58
C LEU A 579 -5.89 46.77 25.96
N MET A 580 -5.81 47.38 24.77
CA MET A 580 -4.55 47.57 24.05
C MET A 580 -3.71 48.70 24.66
N ARG A 581 -2.41 48.43 24.84
CA ARG A 581 -1.40 49.40 25.28
C ARG A 581 -0.31 49.51 24.23
N ASN A 582 -0.05 50.74 23.79
CA ASN A 582 0.94 51.08 22.78
C ASN A 582 2.30 51.46 23.40
N CYS A 583 3.38 51.27 22.64
CA CYS A 583 4.71 51.73 23.03
C CYS A 583 4.88 53.23 22.74
N PRO A 584 5.08 54.11 23.74
CA PRO A 584 5.22 55.56 23.55
C PRO A 584 6.46 56.03 22.76
N LYS A 585 7.25 55.10 22.20
CA LYS A 585 8.44 55.37 21.37
C LYS A 585 8.34 54.84 19.94
N CYS A 586 7.46 53.87 19.66
CA CYS A 586 7.39 53.20 18.34
C CYS A 586 6.00 52.64 17.98
N ASP A 587 5.00 53.03 18.77
CA ASP A 587 3.57 52.70 18.70
C ASP A 587 3.18 51.21 18.60
N GLN A 588 4.13 50.31 18.84
CA GLN A 588 3.84 48.87 18.88
C GLN A 588 2.85 48.56 20.01
N ASN A 589 1.71 47.97 19.64
CA ASN A 589 0.71 47.47 20.59
C ASN A 589 1.18 46.18 21.27
N PHE A 590 0.82 46.04 22.55
CA PHE A 590 1.00 44.81 23.33
C PHE A 590 -0.03 44.74 24.48
N VAL A 591 -0.47 43.53 24.79
CA VAL A 591 -1.22 43.19 26.00
C VAL A 591 -0.29 42.42 26.94
N LYS A 592 -0.61 42.38 28.24
CA LYS A 592 0.11 41.63 29.26
C LYS A 592 -0.84 40.57 29.80
N GLU A 593 -0.40 39.33 29.88
CA GLU A 593 -1.18 38.22 30.45
C GLU A 593 -0.75 37.93 31.90
N SER A 594 0.54 38.00 32.20
CA SER A 594 1.08 37.72 33.54
C SER A 594 2.36 38.51 33.85
N GLY A 595 2.94 38.32 35.04
CA GLY A 595 4.23 38.91 35.42
C GLY A 595 4.15 40.33 36.00
N CYS A 596 5.30 41.02 36.05
CA CYS A 596 5.43 42.35 36.64
C CYS A 596 5.07 43.48 35.65
N ASN A 597 4.77 44.67 36.17
CA ASN A 597 4.37 45.82 35.35
C ASN A 597 5.52 46.54 34.62
N LYS A 598 6.77 46.05 34.72
CA LYS A 598 7.91 46.50 33.92
C LYS A 598 7.99 45.72 32.61
N MET A 599 7.35 46.24 31.57
CA MET A 599 7.40 45.67 30.23
C MET A 599 8.68 46.10 29.49
N THR A 600 9.09 45.30 28.50
CA THR A 600 10.09 45.66 27.50
C THR A 600 9.39 45.66 26.16
N CYS A 601 9.41 46.76 25.40
CA CYS A 601 8.83 46.74 24.05
C CYS A 601 9.66 45.83 23.13
N PRO A 602 9.05 44.81 22.46
CA PRO A 602 9.81 43.87 21.63
C PRO A 602 10.51 44.56 20.45
N LYS A 603 9.81 45.52 19.81
CA LYS A 603 10.26 46.23 18.60
C LYS A 603 11.44 47.19 18.84
N CYS A 604 11.42 47.96 19.93
CA CYS A 604 12.43 49.02 20.18
C CYS A 604 13.24 48.83 21.48
N ARG A 605 13.10 47.68 22.13
CA ARG A 605 13.76 47.24 23.39
C ARG A 605 13.71 48.25 24.56
N SER A 606 12.85 49.25 24.47
CA SER A 606 12.72 50.29 25.49
C SER A 606 11.78 49.81 26.59
N LEU A 607 12.16 50.02 27.86
CA LEU A 607 11.36 49.61 29.01
C LEU A 607 10.16 50.55 29.17
N VAL A 608 8.97 49.99 29.40
CA VAL A 608 7.70 50.73 29.53
C VAL A 608 6.95 50.26 30.78
N CYS A 609 6.36 51.18 31.53
CA CYS A 609 5.45 50.84 32.62
C CYS A 609 4.07 50.48 32.06
N TYR A 610 3.57 49.27 32.33
CA TYR A 610 2.24 48.84 31.89
C TYR A 610 1.12 49.72 32.45
N VAL A 611 1.27 50.20 33.69
CA VAL A 611 0.26 51.01 34.39
C VAL A 611 0.09 52.38 33.73
N CYS A 612 1.15 53.19 33.70
CA CYS A 612 1.09 54.60 33.28
C CYS A 612 1.49 54.85 31.83
N ARG A 613 1.78 53.80 31.05
CA ARG A 613 2.17 53.83 29.63
C ARG A 613 3.44 54.66 29.32
N GLN A 614 4.30 54.95 30.32
CA GLN A 614 5.52 55.76 30.17
C GLN A 614 6.80 54.94 29.99
N VAL A 615 7.80 55.52 29.31
CA VAL A 615 9.16 54.96 29.22
C VAL A 615 9.87 55.07 30.57
N ILE A 616 10.53 53.99 30.99
CA ILE A 616 11.20 53.86 32.29
C ILE A 616 12.64 53.36 32.12
N ARG A 617 13.45 53.43 33.19
CA ARG A 617 14.87 53.04 33.16
C ARG A 617 15.20 51.77 33.94
N GLY A 618 14.28 51.27 34.76
CA GLY A 618 14.51 50.15 35.68
C GLY A 618 13.33 49.94 36.63
N TYR A 619 13.56 49.19 37.71
CA TYR A 619 12.53 48.90 38.72
C TYR A 619 12.26 50.09 39.66
N ASP A 620 13.05 51.17 39.60
CA ASP A 620 12.94 52.35 40.48
C ASP A 620 11.64 53.15 40.27
N HIS A 621 11.00 53.00 39.12
CA HIS A 621 9.68 53.58 38.84
C HIS A 621 8.57 52.97 39.72
N PHE A 622 8.78 51.77 40.25
CA PHE A 622 7.75 51.01 40.94
C PHE A 622 7.93 51.02 42.46
N ASP A 623 6.82 50.77 43.14
CA ASP A 623 6.77 50.42 44.55
C ASP A 623 7.33 49.00 44.74
N GLN A 624 8.39 48.86 45.55
CA GLN A 624 9.09 47.59 45.79
C GLN A 624 8.58 46.86 47.04
N THR A 625 7.37 47.20 47.51
CA THR A 625 6.66 46.44 48.55
C THR A 625 6.52 44.96 48.13
N PRO A 626 6.84 43.97 48.99
CA PRO A 626 6.75 42.55 48.65
C PRO A 626 5.33 42.08 48.27
N GLN A 627 5.24 41.05 47.42
CA GLN A 627 3.96 40.41 47.08
C GLN A 627 3.22 39.95 48.35
N GLY A 628 1.92 40.27 48.43
CA GLY A 628 1.05 39.96 49.58
C GLY A 628 1.08 40.99 50.72
N ALA A 629 2.01 41.96 50.74
CA ALA A 629 2.02 43.02 51.75
C ALA A 629 1.17 44.24 51.33
N ALA A 630 0.45 44.83 52.29
CA ALA A 630 -0.37 46.02 52.05
C ALA A 630 0.49 47.24 51.66
N ARG A 631 0.28 47.77 50.45
CA ARG A 631 1.02 48.92 49.91
C ARG A 631 0.80 50.19 50.74
N ASN A 632 1.86 50.97 50.94
CA ASN A 632 1.80 52.28 51.61
C ASN A 632 0.92 53.27 50.80
N PRO A 633 -0.21 53.77 51.34
CA PRO A 633 -1.14 54.64 50.60
C PRO A 633 -0.54 56.00 50.16
N LYS A 634 0.61 56.41 50.71
CA LYS A 634 1.28 57.68 50.38
C LYS A 634 2.36 57.53 49.29
N SER A 635 2.54 56.33 48.73
CA SER A 635 3.55 56.04 47.70
C SER A 635 3.10 56.50 46.30
N LYS A 636 3.80 57.51 45.74
CA LYS A 636 3.54 58.04 44.38
C LYS A 636 4.09 57.18 43.22
N LYS A 637 4.64 55.98 43.50
CA LYS A 637 5.18 55.07 42.49
C LYS A 637 4.09 54.13 41.94
N CYS A 638 4.29 53.56 40.75
CA CYS A 638 3.35 52.56 40.21
C CYS A 638 3.49 51.21 40.95
N PRO A 639 2.41 50.41 41.07
CA PRO A 639 2.52 49.06 41.63
C PRO A 639 3.37 48.17 40.71
N LEU A 640 4.34 47.44 41.26
CA LEU A 640 5.14 46.47 40.49
C LEU A 640 4.34 45.22 40.11
N TRP A 641 3.42 44.82 41.00
CA TRP A 641 2.55 43.67 40.89
C TRP A 641 1.12 44.06 41.28
N GLU A 642 0.14 43.60 40.51
CA GLU A 642 -1.30 43.72 40.72
C GLU A 642 -1.99 42.66 39.84
N SER A 643 -3.28 42.38 40.07
CA SER A 643 -4.06 41.54 39.15
C SER A 643 -4.19 42.25 37.79
N VAL A 644 -3.85 41.50 36.74
CA VAL A 644 -3.98 41.96 35.35
C VAL A 644 -5.45 41.98 34.95
N GLU A 645 -6.17 40.95 35.39
CA GLU A 645 -7.58 40.66 35.16
C GLU A 645 -8.48 41.75 35.75
N GLN A 646 -8.25 42.12 37.01
CA GLN A 646 -8.93 43.25 37.67
C GLN A 646 -8.65 44.56 36.94
N ARG A 647 -7.38 44.84 36.59
CA ARG A 647 -7.02 46.06 35.85
C ARG A 647 -7.69 46.11 34.48
N HIS A 648 -7.77 45.00 33.75
CA HIS A 648 -8.45 44.94 32.45
C HIS A 648 -9.95 45.15 32.60
N ALA A 649 -10.60 44.55 33.61
CA ALA A 649 -12.01 44.80 33.91
C ALA A 649 -12.28 46.27 34.27
N ASP A 650 -11.44 46.88 35.13
CA ASP A 650 -11.54 48.28 35.54
C ASP A 650 -11.30 49.24 34.36
N ASP A 651 -10.23 49.02 33.57
CA ASP A 651 -9.88 49.83 32.39
C ASP A 651 -10.97 49.76 31.31
N VAL A 652 -11.53 48.57 31.03
CA VAL A 652 -12.63 48.38 30.05
C VAL A 652 -13.92 49.01 30.53
N LYS A 653 -14.27 48.82 31.81
CA LYS A 653 -15.49 49.41 32.39
C LYS A 653 -15.45 50.94 32.31
N GLN A 654 -14.33 51.55 32.68
CA GLN A 654 -14.19 53.01 32.61
C GLN A 654 -14.29 53.54 31.16
N ALA A 655 -13.81 52.78 30.17
CA ALA A 655 -13.94 53.14 28.76
C ALA A 655 -15.40 53.02 28.27
N ALA A 656 -16.13 51.97 28.68
CA ALA A 656 -17.55 51.80 28.36
C ALA A 656 -18.40 52.94 28.94
N GLU A 657 -18.22 53.24 30.23
CA GLU A 657 -18.95 54.31 30.93
C GLU A 657 -18.70 55.68 30.29
N ALA A 658 -17.45 55.99 29.93
CA ALA A 658 -17.09 57.25 29.26
C ALA A 658 -17.66 57.35 27.83
N ALA A 659 -17.64 56.25 27.06
CA ALA A 659 -18.21 56.21 25.71
C ALA A 659 -19.74 56.36 25.74
N GLN A 660 -20.42 55.72 26.70
CA GLN A 660 -21.86 55.91 26.90
C GLN A 660 -22.22 57.34 27.31
N GLU A 661 -21.43 57.98 28.18
CA GLU A 661 -21.67 59.38 28.57
C GLU A 661 -21.47 60.35 27.39
N GLU A 662 -20.41 60.17 26.60
CA GLU A 662 -20.16 61.00 25.41
C GLU A 662 -21.23 60.78 24.31
N TYR A 663 -21.68 59.54 24.09
CA TYR A 663 -22.74 59.24 23.12
C TYR A 663 -24.09 59.84 23.55
N ARG A 664 -24.48 59.71 24.83
CA ARG A 664 -25.68 60.34 25.41
C ARG A 664 -25.64 61.88 25.31
N ARG A 665 -24.46 62.49 25.48
CA ARG A 665 -24.26 63.95 25.34
C ARG A 665 -24.48 64.44 23.90
N LEU A 666 -24.26 63.57 22.91
CA LEU A 666 -24.41 63.89 21.48
C LEU A 666 -25.79 63.52 20.92
N ASN A 667 -26.43 62.48 21.46
CA ASN A 667 -27.71 61.93 20.99
C ASN A 667 -28.75 61.88 22.12
N PRO A 668 -29.48 62.98 22.42
CA PRO A 668 -30.34 63.07 23.60
C PRO A 668 -31.69 62.32 23.51
N GLU A 669 -32.03 61.74 22.35
CA GLU A 669 -33.29 61.00 22.13
C GLU A 669 -33.08 59.47 21.95
N VAL A 670 -31.88 58.95 22.27
CA VAL A 670 -31.58 57.52 22.20
C VAL A 670 -32.18 56.74 23.38
N ASN A 671 -32.71 55.55 23.12
CA ASN A 671 -33.31 54.67 24.13
C ASN A 671 -32.22 53.92 24.93
N GLU A 672 -32.48 53.61 26.20
CA GLU A 672 -31.44 53.01 27.07
C GLU A 672 -31.09 51.55 26.70
N GLU A 673 -32.05 50.82 26.12
CA GLU A 673 -31.87 49.42 25.72
C GLU A 673 -30.93 49.29 24.49
N ASP A 674 -30.89 50.29 23.61
CA ASP A 674 -30.09 50.30 22.38
C ASP A 674 -28.59 50.59 22.63
N LEU A 675 -28.22 51.01 23.85
CA LEU A 675 -26.82 51.27 24.27
C LEU A 675 -26.27 50.18 25.22
N ALA A 676 -27.00 49.09 25.41
CA ALA A 676 -26.63 48.01 26.31
C ALA A 676 -25.47 47.16 25.76
N VAL A 677 -24.39 47.07 26.55
CA VAL A 677 -23.20 46.24 26.29
C VAL A 677 -22.80 45.49 27.55
N ASP A 678 -22.34 44.25 27.41
CA ASP A 678 -21.98 43.40 28.56
C ASP A 678 -20.61 43.77 29.13
N LEU A 679 -20.57 44.12 30.42
CA LEU A 679 -19.34 44.48 31.13
C LEU A 679 -18.68 43.24 31.78
N PRO A 680 -17.35 43.08 31.67
CA PRO A 680 -16.66 41.93 32.26
C PRO A 680 -16.69 41.96 33.80
N GLN A 681 -17.00 40.82 34.41
CA GLN A 681 -16.96 40.65 35.86
C GLN A 681 -15.55 40.22 36.32
N ALA A 682 -15.04 40.84 37.37
CA ALA A 682 -13.74 40.50 37.95
C ALA A 682 -13.82 39.24 38.85
N PRO A 683 -12.77 38.39 38.88
CA PRO A 683 -12.76 37.16 39.68
C PRO A 683 -12.70 37.43 41.19
N ALA A 684 -13.35 36.57 41.97
CA ALA A 684 -13.40 36.69 43.44
C ALA A 684 -12.03 36.40 44.11
N PRO A 685 -11.69 37.09 45.21
CA PRO A 685 -10.43 36.86 45.92
C PRO A 685 -10.40 35.49 46.64
N PRO A 686 -9.22 34.86 46.79
CA PRO A 686 -9.09 33.56 47.43
C PRO A 686 -9.41 33.61 48.93
N ALA A 687 -10.09 32.56 49.42
CA ALA A 687 -10.50 32.44 50.81
C ALA A 687 -9.30 32.20 51.77
N PRO A 688 -9.32 32.73 53.01
CA PRO A 688 -8.27 32.49 53.99
C PRO A 688 -8.32 31.04 54.53
N PRO A 689 -7.17 30.40 54.81
CA PRO A 689 -7.12 29.02 55.29
C PRO A 689 -7.59 28.89 56.74
N ALA A 690 -8.36 27.83 57.01
CA ALA A 690 -8.78 27.44 58.36
C ALA A 690 -7.65 26.73 59.14
N PRO A 691 -7.58 26.84 60.48
CA PRO A 691 -6.46 26.34 61.26
C PRO A 691 -6.59 24.87 61.68
N LEU A 692 -5.45 24.17 61.75
CA LEU A 692 -5.27 22.93 62.51
C LEU A 692 -4.01 23.02 63.43
N PRO A 693 -3.97 22.31 64.57
CA PRO A 693 -2.97 22.52 65.63
C PRO A 693 -1.76 21.58 65.54
N GLY A 694 -0.70 21.80 66.34
CA GLY A 694 0.07 20.64 66.85
C GLY A 694 1.59 20.69 67.13
N VAL A 695 2.33 21.78 66.90
CA VAL A 695 3.67 22.09 67.51
C VAL A 695 4.83 21.06 67.44
N GLY A 696 5.98 21.48 66.89
CA GLY A 696 7.34 20.92 67.16
C GLY A 696 8.31 21.09 65.98
N GLN A 697 9.13 22.15 65.84
CA GLN A 697 10.41 22.44 66.53
C GLN A 697 11.43 21.28 66.47
N MET A 698 12.71 21.42 66.05
CA MET A 698 13.61 22.54 65.68
C MET A 698 14.41 22.16 64.39
N ALA A 699 14.94 22.98 63.48
CA ALA A 699 15.54 24.33 63.45
C ALA A 699 17.07 24.43 63.75
N GLN A 700 17.93 24.54 62.71
CA GLN A 700 19.16 25.37 62.53
C GLN A 700 19.94 24.98 61.21
N ARG A 701 20.39 25.89 60.30
CA ARG A 701 21.56 26.85 60.27
C ARG A 701 22.94 26.16 60.00
N VAL A 702 23.92 26.57 59.15
CA VAL A 702 24.20 27.61 58.08
C VAL A 702 25.47 27.15 57.26
N GLN A 703 26.16 27.81 56.29
CA GLN A 703 26.28 29.22 55.81
C GLN A 703 26.81 29.39 54.34
N TYR A 704 27.30 30.60 54.00
CA TYR A 704 27.91 31.19 52.78
C TYR A 704 29.30 30.58 52.38
N GLY A 705 30.05 30.94 51.30
CA GLY A 705 29.84 31.80 50.10
C GLY A 705 31.10 32.60 49.61
N TYR A 706 31.30 32.69 48.27
CA TYR A 706 32.05 33.71 47.44
C TYR A 706 33.61 33.73 47.15
N HIS A 707 33.92 33.90 45.84
CA HIS A 707 34.93 34.76 45.12
C HIS A 707 36.44 34.41 44.77
N VAL A 708 36.70 34.22 43.44
CA VAL A 708 37.67 34.89 42.48
C VAL A 708 39.22 34.96 42.71
N ALA A 709 40.07 34.58 41.69
CA ALA A 709 41.26 35.31 41.13
C ALA A 709 42.24 34.47 40.21
N TYR A 710 43.24 35.11 39.56
CA TYR A 710 44.27 34.63 38.58
C TYR A 710 45.47 35.64 38.51
N PRO A 711 46.61 35.54 37.72
CA PRO A 711 47.22 34.47 36.87
C PRO A 711 48.77 34.24 37.13
N GLY A 712 49.54 33.59 36.22
CA GLY A 712 51.05 33.59 36.20
C GLY A 712 51.78 32.51 35.35
N MET A 713 53.06 32.72 34.98
CA MET A 713 53.98 31.88 34.12
C MET A 713 55.48 32.22 34.43
N PRO A 714 56.59 31.72 33.76
CA PRO A 714 56.83 30.73 32.68
C PRO A 714 58.03 29.72 32.91
N GLY A 715 58.53 28.98 31.89
CA GLY A 715 59.98 28.59 31.80
C GLY A 715 60.47 27.29 31.06
N ALA A 716 61.47 27.45 30.16
CA ALA A 716 62.59 26.53 29.79
C ALA A 716 62.45 25.24 28.89
N TRP A 717 63.59 24.86 28.26
CA TRP A 717 63.96 23.77 27.28
C TRP A 717 65.54 23.62 27.32
N PRO A 718 66.33 22.81 26.53
CA PRO A 718 66.14 21.73 25.51
C PRO A 718 66.95 20.43 25.91
N PRO A 719 67.78 19.64 25.13
CA PRO A 719 67.95 19.36 23.67
C PRO A 719 67.88 17.85 23.16
N PRO A 720 68.94 17.01 22.84
CA PRO A 720 68.93 16.22 21.57
C PRO A 720 69.50 14.75 21.48
N HIS A 721 69.50 14.21 20.24
CA HIS A 721 70.26 13.06 19.62
C HIS A 721 69.64 11.63 19.56
N PRO A 722 69.99 10.77 18.55
CA PRO A 722 70.17 11.02 17.10
C PRO A 722 69.58 9.88 16.19
N ALA A 723 69.86 9.89 14.87
CA ALA A 723 69.19 9.06 13.83
C ALA A 723 70.06 7.97 13.14
N GLN A 724 69.39 7.02 12.47
CA GLN A 724 69.85 6.03 11.44
C GLN A 724 68.58 5.42 10.75
N LEU A 725 68.56 4.82 9.54
CA LEU A 725 69.38 4.85 8.31
C LEU A 725 68.52 4.29 7.13
N VAL A 726 69.02 4.29 5.87
CA VAL A 726 68.32 3.72 4.67
C VAL A 726 69.31 3.01 3.72
N PRO A 727 68.93 1.86 3.13
CA PRO A 727 69.00 1.66 1.66
C PRO A 727 67.70 0.94 1.15
N GLN A 728 67.10 1.21 -0.03
CA GLN A 728 67.56 1.06 -1.43
C GLN A 728 68.12 -0.34 -1.78
N ALA A 729 67.84 -0.95 -2.95
CA ALA A 729 66.79 -0.80 -3.97
C ALA A 729 66.91 -2.00 -4.95
N PHE A 730 65.84 -2.43 -5.64
CA PHE A 730 65.96 -3.27 -6.85
C PHE A 730 64.74 -3.18 -7.80
N LEU A 731 65.05 -3.07 -9.09
CA LEU A 731 64.22 -3.15 -10.31
C LEU A 731 65.18 -3.54 -11.47
N PRO A 732 64.75 -3.90 -12.70
CA PRO A 732 63.39 -4.16 -13.20
C PRO A 732 63.28 -5.59 -13.81
N GLN A 733 62.21 -5.88 -14.58
CA GLN A 733 62.25 -6.39 -15.97
C GLN A 733 60.81 -6.63 -16.50
N LEU A 734 60.60 -6.57 -17.83
CA LEU A 734 59.29 -6.71 -18.49
C LEU A 734 59.27 -7.88 -19.47
N GLN A 735 58.21 -8.70 -19.48
CA GLN A 735 57.89 -9.66 -20.56
C GLN A 735 56.36 -9.85 -20.72
N PRO A 736 55.82 -9.80 -21.96
CA PRO A 736 54.49 -10.31 -22.35
C PRO A 736 54.61 -11.65 -23.12
N PRO A 737 53.52 -12.29 -23.62
CA PRO A 737 52.11 -12.35 -23.18
C PRO A 737 51.58 -13.80 -23.04
N ARG A 738 50.33 -14.00 -22.57
CA ARG A 738 49.30 -14.95 -23.11
C ARG A 738 47.98 -14.96 -22.29
N PRO A 739 46.84 -15.35 -22.87
CA PRO A 739 45.52 -15.27 -22.22
C PRO A 739 45.21 -16.46 -21.31
N GLN A 740 44.59 -16.20 -20.15
CA GLN A 740 44.30 -17.22 -19.12
C GLN A 740 42.99 -18.02 -19.32
N ILE A 741 42.18 -17.67 -20.32
CA ILE A 741 40.81 -18.21 -20.55
C ILE A 741 40.80 -19.76 -20.57
N ALA A 742 41.82 -20.38 -21.18
CA ALA A 742 41.91 -21.84 -21.29
C ALA A 742 42.18 -22.56 -19.97
N GLN A 743 42.84 -21.92 -18.97
CA GLN A 743 43.07 -22.56 -17.67
C GLN A 743 41.78 -22.63 -16.86
N TYR A 744 41.00 -21.54 -16.81
CA TYR A 744 39.76 -21.47 -16.04
C TYR A 744 38.73 -22.51 -16.50
N GLN A 745 38.59 -22.69 -17.83
CA GLN A 745 37.73 -23.73 -18.40
C GLN A 745 38.22 -25.15 -18.08
N HIS A 746 39.54 -25.36 -18.00
CA HIS A 746 40.12 -26.67 -17.69
C HIS A 746 40.02 -27.01 -16.20
N GLU A 747 40.17 -26.03 -15.31
CA GLU A 747 39.96 -26.20 -13.86
C GLU A 747 38.48 -26.46 -13.53
N LEU A 748 37.54 -25.78 -14.18
CA LEU A 748 36.10 -26.08 -14.08
C LEU A 748 35.77 -27.51 -14.51
N LEU A 749 36.29 -27.97 -15.65
CA LEU A 749 36.11 -29.35 -16.14
C LEU A 749 36.73 -30.40 -15.19
N ASN A 750 37.87 -30.09 -14.58
CA ASN A 750 38.52 -31.00 -13.63
C ASN A 750 37.84 -30.99 -12.25
N LEU A 751 37.27 -29.86 -11.79
CA LEU A 751 36.39 -29.80 -10.62
C LEU A 751 35.09 -30.58 -10.82
N GLN A 752 34.49 -30.52 -12.02
CA GLN A 752 33.34 -31.35 -12.39
C GLN A 752 33.71 -32.85 -12.37
N ARG A 753 34.85 -33.25 -12.95
CA ARG A 753 35.33 -34.64 -12.88
C ARG A 753 35.59 -35.12 -11.46
N ALA A 754 36.26 -34.31 -10.63
CA ALA A 754 36.52 -34.65 -9.24
C ALA A 754 35.22 -34.90 -8.45
N ARG A 755 34.18 -34.07 -8.66
CA ARG A 755 32.84 -34.29 -8.07
C ARG A 755 32.16 -35.56 -8.58
N LEU A 756 32.32 -35.89 -9.87
CA LEU A 756 31.79 -37.14 -10.45
C LEU A 756 32.54 -38.40 -9.98
N GLU A 757 33.81 -38.27 -9.62
CA GLU A 757 34.62 -39.38 -9.07
C GLU A 757 34.42 -39.57 -7.56
N ASP A 758 34.15 -38.49 -6.82
CA ASP A 758 33.71 -38.52 -5.41
C ASP A 758 32.31 -39.15 -5.27
N ALA A 759 31.36 -38.72 -6.11
CA ALA A 759 30.01 -39.30 -6.19
C ALA A 759 30.01 -40.81 -6.55
N ARG A 760 31.06 -41.30 -7.22
CA ARG A 760 31.26 -42.73 -7.51
C ARG A 760 31.85 -43.53 -6.34
N GLN A 761 32.47 -42.87 -5.36
CA GLN A 761 33.14 -43.52 -4.24
C GLN A 761 32.29 -43.56 -2.96
N HIS A 762 31.28 -42.69 -2.82
CA HIS A 762 30.44 -42.58 -1.62
C HIS A 762 28.92 -42.68 -1.90
N PRO A 763 28.40 -43.87 -2.27
CA PRO A 763 26.98 -44.06 -2.57
C PRO A 763 26.09 -44.06 -1.31
N THR A 764 25.46 -42.93 -1.02
CA THR A 764 24.33 -42.82 -0.06
C THR A 764 23.02 -42.53 -0.79
N VAL A 765 21.88 -42.79 -0.15
CA VAL A 765 20.58 -43.11 -0.78
C VAL A 765 19.81 -41.89 -1.37
N HIS A 766 20.49 -40.77 -1.64
CA HIS A 766 19.86 -39.46 -1.91
C HIS A 766 20.45 -38.71 -3.12
N HIS A 767 20.85 -39.41 -4.19
CA HIS A 767 21.39 -38.76 -5.39
C HIS A 767 20.29 -38.15 -6.28
N PHE A 768 20.56 -36.96 -6.81
CA PHE A 768 19.85 -36.35 -7.96
C PHE A 768 20.87 -36.18 -9.09
N ASP A 769 20.47 -36.49 -10.33
CA ASP A 769 21.20 -36.14 -11.55
C ASP A 769 21.00 -34.65 -11.85
N TYR A 770 22.06 -33.90 -12.13
CA TYR A 770 21.99 -32.47 -12.49
C TYR A 770 22.24 -32.25 -13.98
N VAL A 771 21.53 -31.29 -14.58
CA VAL A 771 21.50 -31.06 -16.04
C VAL A 771 21.41 -29.56 -16.33
N THR A 772 22.21 -29.07 -17.26
CA THR A 772 22.23 -27.68 -17.74
C THR A 772 22.17 -27.63 -19.27
N ALA A 773 21.81 -26.49 -19.83
CA ALA A 773 21.85 -26.23 -21.27
C ALA A 773 22.66 -24.96 -21.56
N ALA A 774 23.49 -24.97 -22.61
CA ALA A 774 24.29 -23.80 -23.00
C ALA A 774 23.43 -22.60 -23.43
N THR A 775 22.18 -22.85 -23.87
CA THR A 775 21.16 -21.85 -24.22
C THR A 775 20.46 -21.24 -23.00
N LEU A 776 20.59 -21.83 -21.81
CA LEU A 776 19.97 -21.39 -20.57
C LEU A 776 20.99 -21.43 -19.41
N PRO A 777 22.07 -20.62 -19.47
CA PRO A 777 23.22 -20.75 -18.56
C PRO A 777 22.88 -20.55 -17.07
N ASN A 778 21.82 -19.79 -16.78
CA ASN A 778 21.37 -19.50 -15.41
C ASN A 778 20.34 -20.52 -14.87
N HIS A 779 20.05 -21.59 -15.61
CA HIS A 779 19.03 -22.57 -15.28
C HIS A 779 19.62 -24.00 -15.26
N GLN A 780 19.21 -24.81 -14.30
CA GLN A 780 19.47 -26.25 -14.29
C GLN A 780 18.21 -27.03 -13.94
N ILE A 781 18.20 -28.34 -14.22
CA ILE A 781 17.24 -29.26 -13.61
C ILE A 781 17.98 -30.33 -12.81
N ARG A 782 17.42 -30.72 -11.67
CA ARG A 782 17.87 -31.87 -10.88
C ARG A 782 16.79 -32.94 -10.85
N VAL A 783 17.13 -34.20 -11.14
CA VAL A 783 16.17 -35.27 -11.41
C VAL A 783 16.56 -36.57 -10.69
N ARG A 784 15.59 -37.32 -10.19
CA ARG A 784 15.74 -38.58 -9.44
C ARG A 784 14.77 -39.61 -9.99
N GLU A 785 15.22 -40.84 -10.21
CA GLU A 785 14.35 -41.98 -10.54
C GLU A 785 13.74 -42.58 -9.26
N LEU A 786 12.44 -42.90 -9.28
CA LEU A 786 11.74 -43.53 -8.16
C LEU A 786 11.36 -44.98 -8.46
N ASN A 787 11.57 -45.84 -7.45
CA ASN A 787 10.82 -47.10 -7.33
C ASN A 787 9.38 -46.74 -6.92
N SER A 788 8.43 -46.84 -7.85
CA SER A 788 7.06 -46.35 -7.60
C SER A 788 6.37 -47.04 -6.42
N PRO A 789 5.75 -46.29 -5.49
CA PRO A 789 4.91 -46.85 -4.43
C PRO A 789 3.50 -47.27 -4.89
N CYS A 790 3.13 -47.04 -6.16
CA CYS A 790 1.73 -47.17 -6.62
C CYS A 790 1.56 -47.75 -8.03
N ASP A 791 2.49 -47.49 -8.96
CA ASP A 791 2.48 -48.10 -10.30
C ASP A 791 3.90 -48.59 -10.67
N PRO A 792 4.32 -49.75 -10.13
CA PRO A 792 5.68 -50.27 -10.30
C PRO A 792 5.96 -50.87 -11.69
N ALA A 793 5.00 -50.77 -12.63
CA ALA A 793 5.17 -51.24 -14.01
C ALA A 793 5.81 -50.20 -14.95
N VAL A 794 5.88 -48.94 -14.53
CA VAL A 794 6.41 -47.79 -15.30
C VAL A 794 7.48 -47.06 -14.49
N LYS A 795 8.47 -46.41 -15.14
CA LYS A 795 9.39 -45.54 -14.40
C LYS A 795 8.71 -44.23 -14.03
N GLN A 796 9.18 -43.64 -12.95
CA GLN A 796 8.67 -42.39 -12.41
C GLN A 796 9.87 -41.54 -11.99
N TYR A 797 9.80 -40.24 -12.25
CA TYR A 797 10.90 -39.32 -11.98
C TYR A 797 10.40 -38.12 -11.18
N THR A 798 11.18 -37.71 -10.20
CA THR A 798 10.93 -36.51 -9.38
C THR A 798 12.13 -35.59 -9.46
N GLY A 799 12.00 -34.34 -9.03
CA GLY A 799 13.07 -33.38 -9.26
C GLY A 799 12.67 -31.95 -9.01
N TYR A 800 13.53 -31.05 -9.46
CA TYR A 800 13.33 -29.61 -9.39
C TYR A 800 14.03 -28.92 -10.56
N LEU A 801 13.31 -28.03 -11.25
CA LEU A 801 13.88 -26.97 -12.05
C LEU A 801 14.41 -25.88 -11.12
N ASP A 802 15.68 -25.57 -11.26
CA ASP A 802 16.34 -24.52 -10.50
C ASP A 802 16.64 -23.35 -11.46
N ILE A 803 15.69 -22.41 -11.60
CA ILE A 803 15.93 -21.07 -12.17
C ILE A 803 16.58 -20.17 -11.09
N SER A 804 17.56 -20.74 -10.40
CA SER A 804 17.50 -20.86 -8.93
C SER A 804 16.14 -21.40 -8.43
N LYS A 805 16.14 -22.56 -7.77
CA LYS A 805 15.09 -23.13 -6.88
C LYS A 805 13.59 -22.81 -7.16
N ASP A 806 12.67 -23.75 -7.35
CA ASP A 806 12.72 -25.23 -7.27
C ASP A 806 11.41 -25.84 -7.87
N LYS A 807 11.37 -26.60 -9.01
CA LYS A 807 10.08 -27.10 -9.63
C LYS A 807 10.07 -28.40 -10.53
N HIS A 808 9.56 -29.62 -10.15
CA HIS A 808 9.15 -30.75 -11.07
C HIS A 808 8.19 -31.80 -10.40
N LEU A 809 7.49 -32.67 -11.19
CA LEU A 809 7.41 -34.17 -11.09
C LEU A 809 7.02 -34.81 -12.48
N PHE A 810 7.30 -36.10 -12.76
CA PHE A 810 7.04 -36.79 -14.06
C PHE A 810 6.77 -38.33 -13.99
N PHE A 811 5.95 -38.85 -14.92
CA PHE A 811 5.50 -40.26 -15.01
C PHE A 811 5.48 -40.80 -16.45
N GLU A 812 5.96 -42.04 -16.67
CA GLU A 812 5.91 -42.71 -17.98
C GLU A 812 4.53 -43.33 -18.32
N SER A 813 4.29 -43.59 -19.62
CA SER A 813 3.13 -44.34 -20.12
C SER A 813 3.21 -45.84 -19.82
N ARG A 814 2.07 -46.46 -19.50
CA ARG A 814 1.89 -47.91 -19.33
C ARG A 814 1.99 -48.67 -20.65
N ASN A 815 1.61 -48.05 -21.76
CA ASN A 815 1.55 -48.69 -23.07
C ASN A 815 2.58 -48.06 -24.01
N ASN A 816 3.64 -48.82 -24.31
CA ASN A 816 4.70 -48.45 -25.23
C ASN A 816 5.28 -47.03 -25.00
N PRO A 817 5.81 -46.71 -23.80
CA PRO A 817 6.27 -45.35 -23.45
C PRO A 817 7.33 -44.77 -24.39
N GLN A 818 8.13 -45.62 -25.04
CA GLN A 818 9.11 -45.23 -26.05
C GLN A 818 8.47 -44.60 -27.32
N ASN A 819 7.18 -44.86 -27.56
CA ASN A 819 6.47 -44.37 -28.74
C ASN A 819 5.20 -43.56 -28.43
N ALA A 820 4.75 -43.54 -27.17
CA ALA A 820 3.65 -42.69 -26.74
C ALA A 820 4.00 -41.18 -26.87
N PRO A 821 3.00 -40.30 -27.05
CA PRO A 821 3.17 -38.86 -26.96
C PRO A 821 3.75 -38.40 -25.61
N LEU A 822 4.12 -37.13 -25.53
CA LEU A 822 4.41 -36.44 -24.27
C LEU A 822 3.27 -35.47 -23.95
N SER A 823 2.92 -35.31 -22.68
CA SER A 823 1.89 -34.35 -22.26
C SER A 823 2.20 -33.76 -20.90
N THR A 824 1.85 -32.49 -20.69
CA THR A 824 1.90 -31.85 -19.36
C THR A 824 0.50 -31.57 -18.87
N TRP A 825 0.22 -31.91 -17.61
CA TRP A 825 -0.97 -31.46 -16.88
C TRP A 825 -0.65 -30.21 -16.04
N LEU A 826 -1.50 -29.19 -16.16
CA LEU A 826 -1.42 -27.92 -15.45
C LEU A 826 -2.75 -27.62 -14.75
N SER A 827 -2.78 -27.77 -13.42
CA SER A 827 -3.91 -27.29 -12.63
C SER A 827 -3.97 -25.76 -12.60
N GLY A 828 -5.17 -25.22 -12.39
CA GLY A 828 -5.46 -23.78 -12.46
C GLY A 828 -5.20 -23.02 -11.16
N GLY A 829 -6.26 -22.53 -10.50
CA GLY A 829 -6.19 -21.75 -9.26
C GLY A 829 -6.61 -20.29 -9.46
N PRO A 830 -5.72 -19.37 -9.89
CA PRO A 830 -4.29 -19.55 -10.18
C PRO A 830 -3.47 -19.98 -8.95
N GLY A 831 -2.34 -20.66 -9.19
CA GLY A 831 -1.49 -21.23 -8.13
C GLY A 831 -2.00 -22.55 -7.52
N GLY A 832 -2.76 -23.34 -8.29
CA GLY A 832 -3.21 -24.69 -7.93
C GLY A 832 -2.17 -25.77 -8.23
N SER A 833 -1.99 -26.72 -7.31
CA SER A 833 -1.03 -27.81 -7.45
C SER A 833 -1.45 -28.85 -8.49
N SER A 834 -0.61 -29.10 -9.50
CA SER A 834 -0.83 -30.14 -10.51
C SER A 834 -0.65 -31.55 -9.94
N ILE A 835 0.03 -31.68 -8.80
CA ILE A 835 0.12 -32.93 -8.02
C ILE A 835 -1.24 -33.29 -7.41
N LEU A 836 -2.19 -32.35 -7.28
CA LEU A 836 -3.57 -32.68 -6.96
C LEU A 836 -4.21 -33.50 -8.10
N GLY A 837 -4.17 -33.04 -9.35
CA GLY A 837 -4.72 -33.77 -10.50
C GLY A 837 -4.11 -35.17 -10.69
N LEU A 838 -2.82 -35.33 -10.36
CA LEU A 838 -2.13 -36.63 -10.28
C LEU A 838 -2.81 -37.60 -9.28
N LEU A 839 -3.11 -37.15 -8.06
CA LEU A 839 -3.65 -38.00 -6.98
C LEU A 839 -5.18 -38.01 -6.89
N PHE A 840 -5.88 -37.06 -7.52
CA PHE A 840 -7.33 -36.89 -7.43
C PHE A 840 -8.01 -37.40 -8.71
N GLU A 841 -7.44 -37.13 -9.89
CA GLU A 841 -8.11 -37.25 -11.18
C GLU A 841 -7.52 -38.32 -12.11
N ASN A 842 -6.47 -37.94 -12.84
CA ASN A 842 -6.04 -38.57 -14.10
C ASN A 842 -4.64 -39.21 -14.03
N GLY A 843 -3.91 -39.04 -12.92
CA GLY A 843 -2.65 -39.73 -12.70
C GLY A 843 -2.80 -41.24 -12.49
N PRO A 844 -1.67 -41.98 -12.42
CA PRO A 844 -1.67 -43.45 -12.32
C PRO A 844 -2.26 -43.97 -11.00
N CYS A 845 -2.53 -43.07 -10.07
CA CYS A 845 -2.93 -43.32 -8.70
C CYS A 845 -4.21 -42.53 -8.37
N THR A 846 -4.93 -42.93 -7.33
CA THR A 846 -5.95 -42.08 -6.71
C THR A 846 -5.89 -42.23 -5.21
N ILE A 847 -5.94 -41.10 -4.49
CA ILE A 847 -5.99 -41.06 -3.04
C ILE A 847 -7.25 -41.78 -2.52
N VAL A 848 -7.12 -42.55 -1.44
CA VAL A 848 -8.25 -43.28 -0.80
C VAL A 848 -8.30 -43.12 0.71
N SER A 849 -7.24 -42.61 1.32
CA SER A 849 -7.21 -42.10 2.68
C SER A 849 -6.05 -41.11 2.84
N ALA A 850 -5.99 -40.39 3.95
CA ALA A 850 -4.85 -39.53 4.30
C ALA A 850 -3.48 -40.24 4.31
N ASN A 851 -3.46 -41.59 4.34
CA ASN A 851 -2.24 -42.40 4.43
C ASN A 851 -2.06 -43.36 3.23
N SER A 852 -2.94 -43.35 2.22
CA SER A 852 -2.87 -44.36 1.15
C SER A 852 -3.52 -43.97 -0.18
N THR A 853 -2.92 -44.48 -1.25
CA THR A 853 -3.38 -44.42 -2.64
C THR A 853 -3.78 -45.81 -3.15
N ARG A 854 -4.61 -45.87 -4.19
CA ARG A 854 -4.83 -47.06 -5.04
C ARG A 854 -4.37 -46.79 -6.47
N TRP A 855 -4.07 -47.85 -7.21
CA TRP A 855 -3.87 -47.80 -8.66
C TRP A 855 -5.15 -47.35 -9.40
N ASN A 856 -5.01 -46.49 -10.41
CA ASN A 856 -6.10 -45.91 -11.20
C ASN A 856 -6.19 -46.55 -12.60
N PRO A 857 -7.25 -47.34 -12.92
CA PRO A 857 -7.43 -47.92 -14.26
C PRO A 857 -7.79 -46.91 -15.36
N TYR A 858 -8.08 -45.66 -15.00
CA TYR A 858 -8.50 -44.62 -15.96
C TYR A 858 -7.44 -43.51 -16.10
N SER A 859 -6.18 -43.82 -15.79
CA SER A 859 -5.11 -42.84 -15.89
C SER A 859 -4.81 -42.45 -17.33
N TRP A 860 -4.52 -41.17 -17.55
CA TRP A 860 -4.05 -40.66 -18.84
C TRP A 860 -2.66 -41.21 -19.22
N ASN A 861 -1.90 -41.74 -18.25
CA ASN A 861 -0.69 -42.51 -18.55
C ASN A 861 -0.94 -43.91 -19.16
N GLU A 862 -2.18 -44.33 -19.41
CA GLU A 862 -2.46 -45.47 -20.30
C GLU A 862 -2.03 -45.23 -21.75
N VAL A 863 -1.91 -43.97 -22.17
CA VAL A 863 -1.76 -43.59 -23.59
C VAL A 863 -0.79 -42.44 -23.88
N SER A 864 -0.28 -41.74 -22.87
CA SER A 864 0.71 -40.64 -23.01
C SER A 864 1.74 -40.68 -21.86
N ASN A 865 2.93 -40.12 -22.07
CA ASN A 865 3.89 -39.85 -21.00
C ASN A 865 3.51 -38.53 -20.32
N MET A 866 3.38 -38.50 -18.99
CA MET A 866 2.70 -37.42 -18.26
C MET A 866 3.65 -36.64 -17.33
N ILE A 867 3.85 -35.35 -17.61
CA ILE A 867 4.44 -34.37 -16.70
C ILE A 867 3.34 -33.79 -15.81
N TYR A 868 3.57 -33.68 -14.50
CA TYR A 868 2.69 -32.95 -13.57
C TYR A 868 3.50 -31.80 -12.97
N LEU A 869 3.27 -30.59 -13.47
CA LEU A 869 4.09 -29.43 -13.12
C LEU A 869 3.33 -28.48 -12.20
N ASP A 870 3.77 -28.40 -10.95
CA ASP A 870 3.37 -27.30 -10.06
C ASP A 870 3.95 -25.98 -10.59
N GLN A 871 3.09 -25.02 -10.88
CA GLN A 871 3.48 -23.71 -11.41
C GLN A 871 2.40 -22.67 -11.06
N PRO A 872 2.72 -21.36 -10.94
CA PRO A 872 4.05 -20.74 -10.92
C PRO A 872 4.94 -21.12 -9.71
N ALA A 873 6.04 -20.42 -9.47
CA ALA A 873 6.83 -20.62 -8.23
C ALA A 873 6.01 -20.21 -7.01
N GLY A 874 6.07 -20.96 -5.91
CA GLY A 874 5.21 -20.78 -4.73
C GLY A 874 3.94 -21.66 -4.71
N THR A 875 3.77 -22.56 -5.68
CA THR A 875 2.62 -23.48 -5.83
C THR A 875 2.98 -24.92 -5.44
N GLY A 876 2.17 -25.59 -4.62
CA GLY A 876 2.34 -27.03 -4.32
C GLY A 876 3.66 -27.35 -3.60
N TYR A 877 4.56 -28.07 -4.26
CA TYR A 877 5.96 -28.23 -3.83
C TYR A 877 6.95 -27.29 -4.51
N SER A 878 6.51 -26.50 -5.50
CA SER A 878 7.36 -25.47 -6.09
C SER A 878 7.45 -24.24 -5.22
N TYR A 879 8.66 -23.75 -4.97
CA TYR A 879 8.89 -22.49 -4.27
C TYR A 879 9.92 -21.63 -5.02
N SER A 880 10.20 -20.45 -4.48
CA SER A 880 11.22 -19.50 -4.93
C SER A 880 11.98 -19.01 -3.70
N THR A 881 13.26 -18.65 -3.86
CA THR A 881 13.99 -17.86 -2.85
C THR A 881 14.20 -16.40 -3.25
N SER A 882 13.60 -15.97 -4.36
CA SER A 882 13.55 -14.56 -4.76
C SER A 882 12.39 -13.83 -4.05
N SER A 883 12.53 -12.51 -3.88
CA SER A 883 11.42 -11.63 -3.47
C SER A 883 10.43 -11.36 -4.61
N HIS A 884 10.84 -11.53 -5.87
CA HIS A 884 9.95 -11.41 -7.02
C HIS A 884 8.98 -12.61 -7.09
N THR A 885 7.70 -12.29 -7.18
CA THR A 885 6.58 -13.25 -7.26
C THR A 885 5.94 -13.11 -8.64
N ILE A 886 5.86 -14.22 -9.39
CA ILE A 886 5.17 -14.26 -10.69
C ILE A 886 3.68 -14.00 -10.47
N ASP A 887 3.11 -13.03 -11.20
CA ASP A 887 1.74 -12.56 -11.04
C ASP A 887 0.89 -12.61 -12.33
N SER A 888 1.42 -13.12 -13.44
CA SER A 888 0.70 -13.19 -14.72
C SER A 888 1.00 -14.45 -15.52
N SER A 889 0.04 -14.85 -16.36
CA SER A 889 0.14 -16.07 -17.18
C SER A 889 1.20 -15.98 -18.28
N GLN A 890 1.51 -14.76 -18.75
CA GLN A 890 2.51 -14.53 -19.81
C GLN A 890 3.94 -14.58 -19.26
N GLU A 891 4.16 -14.30 -17.97
CA GLU A 891 5.45 -14.51 -17.30
C GLU A 891 5.66 -15.98 -16.90
N ALA A 892 4.64 -16.64 -16.34
CA ALA A 892 4.70 -18.08 -16.05
C ALA A 892 5.01 -18.94 -17.30
N ALA A 893 4.64 -18.46 -18.50
CA ALA A 893 5.00 -19.09 -19.77
C ALA A 893 6.52 -19.14 -20.04
N LYS A 894 7.29 -18.19 -19.51
CA LYS A 894 8.76 -18.12 -19.65
C LYS A 894 9.42 -19.26 -18.87
N ASP A 895 9.07 -19.40 -17.59
CA ASP A 895 9.50 -20.49 -16.70
C ASP A 895 9.13 -21.86 -17.29
N PHE A 896 7.90 -21.98 -17.79
CA PHE A 896 7.41 -23.20 -18.43
C PHE A 896 8.19 -23.58 -19.69
N TYR A 897 8.53 -22.61 -20.53
CA TYR A 897 9.37 -22.86 -21.71
C TYR A 897 10.79 -23.30 -21.31
N ALA A 898 11.41 -22.62 -20.35
CA ALA A 898 12.74 -22.97 -19.85
C ALA A 898 12.78 -24.36 -19.19
N PHE A 899 11.73 -24.73 -18.47
CA PHE A 899 11.50 -26.10 -17.98
C PHE A 899 11.54 -27.12 -19.12
N LEU A 900 10.73 -26.92 -20.18
CA LEU A 900 10.63 -27.88 -21.28
C LEU A 900 11.95 -28.00 -22.06
N GLN A 901 12.68 -26.90 -22.28
CA GLN A 901 14.00 -26.93 -22.91
C GLN A 901 14.97 -27.84 -22.13
N LEU A 902 15.09 -27.67 -20.81
CA LEU A 902 15.97 -28.49 -19.98
C LEU A 902 15.47 -29.93 -19.83
N PHE A 903 14.15 -30.14 -19.73
CA PHE A 903 13.55 -31.47 -19.70
C PHE A 903 13.92 -32.27 -20.96
N LEU A 904 13.81 -31.67 -22.15
CA LEU A 904 14.19 -32.31 -23.40
C LEU A 904 15.71 -32.51 -23.55
N VAL A 905 16.56 -31.71 -22.88
CA VAL A 905 18.00 -31.97 -22.80
C VAL A 905 18.31 -33.21 -21.93
N ARG A 906 17.55 -33.47 -20.85
CA ARG A 906 17.71 -34.68 -20.02
C ARG A 906 17.03 -35.93 -20.59
N PHE A 907 15.94 -35.74 -21.34
CA PHE A 907 15.12 -36.78 -21.92
C PHE A 907 14.94 -36.57 -23.44
N PRO A 908 16.04 -36.58 -24.23
CA PRO A 908 15.98 -36.29 -25.66
C PRO A 908 15.15 -37.29 -26.46
N GLN A 909 14.87 -38.48 -25.91
CA GLN A 909 13.94 -39.45 -26.52
C GLN A 909 12.48 -38.96 -26.58
N TYR A 910 12.15 -37.84 -25.94
CA TYR A 910 10.82 -37.22 -26.03
C TYR A 910 10.77 -36.00 -26.96
N ALA A 911 11.90 -35.54 -27.51
CA ALA A 911 11.95 -34.28 -28.28
C ALA A 911 11.25 -34.36 -29.66
N ASP A 912 11.16 -35.55 -30.26
CA ASP A 912 10.44 -35.80 -31.51
C ASP A 912 8.99 -36.28 -31.30
N ARG A 913 8.60 -36.63 -30.06
CA ARG A 913 7.25 -37.09 -29.74
C ARG A 913 6.25 -35.93 -29.83
N PRO A 914 5.02 -36.14 -30.33
CA PRO A 914 3.97 -35.13 -30.25
C PRO A 914 3.78 -34.66 -28.81
N PHE A 915 3.78 -33.35 -28.59
CA PHE A 915 3.67 -32.74 -27.27
C PHE A 915 2.34 -32.01 -27.11
N HIS A 916 1.64 -32.30 -26.01
CA HIS A 916 0.32 -31.75 -25.72
C HIS A 916 0.34 -31.00 -24.37
N ILE A 917 -0.14 -29.75 -24.35
CA ILE A 917 -0.32 -28.98 -23.11
C ILE A 917 -1.78 -29.13 -22.67
N LEU A 918 -2.00 -29.73 -21.50
CA LEU A 918 -3.31 -30.05 -20.94
C LEU A 918 -3.52 -29.25 -19.67
N SER A 919 -4.68 -28.64 -19.48
CA SER A 919 -4.92 -27.78 -18.33
C SER A 919 -6.38 -27.69 -17.89
N GLU A 920 -6.60 -27.23 -16.66
CA GLU A 920 -7.93 -27.02 -16.09
C GLU A 920 -8.13 -25.61 -15.49
N SER A 921 -9.36 -25.10 -15.44
CA SER A 921 -9.72 -23.90 -14.67
C SER A 921 -8.96 -22.63 -15.15
N HIS A 922 -8.27 -21.87 -14.27
CA HIS A 922 -7.34 -20.80 -14.69
C HIS A 922 -6.29 -21.27 -15.71
N GLY A 923 -6.04 -22.58 -15.77
CA GLY A 923 -5.23 -23.23 -16.78
C GLY A 923 -5.66 -22.98 -18.23
N GLY A 924 -6.84 -22.43 -18.51
CA GLY A 924 -7.17 -21.88 -19.83
C GLY A 924 -6.24 -20.71 -20.23
N GLN A 925 -5.91 -19.80 -19.30
CA GLN A 925 -4.91 -18.75 -19.49
C GLN A 925 -3.51 -19.35 -19.62
N TYR A 926 -3.16 -20.32 -18.76
CA TYR A 926 -1.86 -21.01 -18.82
C TYR A 926 -1.64 -21.73 -20.16
N ALA A 927 -2.50 -22.67 -20.56
CA ALA A 927 -2.26 -23.47 -21.76
C ALA A 927 -2.22 -22.65 -23.04
N THR A 928 -3.03 -21.59 -23.16
CA THR A 928 -3.04 -20.71 -24.33
C THR A 928 -1.77 -19.84 -24.40
N HIS A 929 -1.39 -19.16 -23.32
CA HIS A 929 -0.16 -18.36 -23.30
C HIS A 929 1.11 -19.21 -23.34
N PHE A 930 1.14 -20.37 -22.68
CA PHE A 930 2.29 -21.28 -22.65
C PHE A 930 2.51 -21.92 -24.02
N ALA A 931 1.45 -22.40 -24.65
CA ALA A 931 1.53 -22.94 -26.01
C ALA A 931 1.94 -21.87 -27.01
N ASN A 932 1.41 -20.65 -26.93
CA ASN A 932 1.81 -19.60 -27.87
C ASN A 932 3.25 -19.13 -27.65
N HIS A 933 3.75 -19.11 -26.40
CA HIS A 933 5.17 -18.90 -26.13
C HIS A 933 6.04 -20.00 -26.77
N VAL A 934 5.72 -21.28 -26.51
CA VAL A 934 6.41 -22.44 -27.12
C VAL A 934 6.38 -22.36 -28.66
N ASN A 935 5.24 -22.03 -29.25
CA ASN A 935 5.05 -21.86 -30.70
C ASN A 935 5.95 -20.75 -31.27
N ARG A 936 5.98 -19.58 -30.66
CA ARG A 936 6.85 -18.47 -31.07
C ARG A 936 8.34 -18.80 -30.95
N GLN A 937 8.76 -19.46 -29.87
CA GLN A 937 10.16 -19.91 -29.72
C GLN A 937 10.55 -20.98 -30.75
N ASN A 938 9.63 -21.89 -31.10
CA ASN A 938 9.81 -22.86 -32.19
C ASN A 938 10.00 -22.17 -33.55
N LYS A 939 9.26 -21.08 -33.83
CA LYS A 939 9.44 -20.26 -35.05
C LYS A 939 10.80 -19.54 -35.05
N ALA A 940 11.31 -19.13 -33.89
CA ALA A 940 12.65 -18.58 -33.70
C ALA A 940 13.78 -19.64 -33.78
N LEU A 941 13.46 -20.90 -34.13
CA LEU A 941 14.38 -22.01 -34.36
C LEU A 941 15.24 -22.44 -33.15
N VAL A 942 14.88 -22.02 -31.93
CA VAL A 942 15.57 -22.38 -30.69
C VAL A 942 15.59 -23.90 -30.49
N GLN A 943 16.71 -24.43 -29.96
CA GLN A 943 16.94 -25.87 -29.81
C GLN A 943 17.11 -26.29 -28.34
N PRO A 944 16.51 -27.44 -27.93
CA PRO A 944 15.73 -28.38 -28.74
C PRO A 944 14.33 -27.84 -29.12
N ARG A 945 13.96 -27.97 -30.41
CA ARG A 945 12.58 -27.67 -30.87
C ARG A 945 11.58 -28.55 -30.12
N ILE A 946 10.53 -27.96 -29.55
CA ILE A 946 9.45 -28.69 -28.87
C ILE A 946 8.40 -29.05 -29.92
N ASN A 947 8.10 -30.35 -30.12
CA ASN A 947 7.12 -30.80 -31.12
C ASN A 947 5.66 -30.62 -30.63
N LEU A 948 5.27 -29.37 -30.34
CA LEU A 948 3.92 -28.99 -29.92
C LEU A 948 2.89 -29.35 -31.00
N GLU A 949 1.90 -30.15 -30.62
CA GLU A 949 0.88 -30.74 -31.50
C GLU A 949 -0.53 -30.20 -31.16
N SER A 950 -0.83 -30.00 -29.86
CA SER A 950 -2.14 -29.49 -29.44
C SER A 950 -2.16 -28.86 -28.04
N ILE A 951 -3.22 -28.11 -27.75
CA ILE A 951 -3.68 -27.83 -26.38
C ILE A 951 -5.01 -28.53 -26.07
N LEU A 952 -5.24 -28.83 -24.79
CA LEU A 952 -6.49 -29.35 -24.23
C LEU A 952 -6.87 -28.54 -22.99
N ILE A 953 -8.02 -27.87 -23.03
CA ILE A 953 -8.53 -26.98 -21.98
C ILE A 953 -9.77 -27.62 -21.34
N VAL A 954 -9.74 -27.89 -20.04
CA VAL A 954 -10.83 -28.47 -19.24
C VAL A 954 -11.46 -27.40 -18.36
N ASN A 955 -12.75 -27.10 -18.54
CA ASN A 955 -13.49 -26.12 -17.73
C ASN A 955 -12.70 -24.81 -17.57
N GLY A 956 -12.07 -24.35 -18.65
CA GLY A 956 -10.99 -23.36 -18.59
C GLY A 956 -11.43 -21.92 -18.84
N LEU A 957 -10.74 -20.97 -18.22
CA LEU A 957 -10.90 -19.54 -18.47
C LEU A 957 -9.98 -19.08 -19.62
N VAL A 958 -10.56 -18.59 -20.71
CA VAL A 958 -9.86 -18.08 -21.91
C VAL A 958 -10.29 -16.63 -22.23
N ASN A 959 -11.55 -16.29 -21.94
CA ASN A 959 -12.08 -14.93 -22.08
C ASN A 959 -13.21 -14.69 -21.08
N ALA A 960 -12.92 -14.01 -19.97
CA ALA A 960 -13.91 -13.70 -18.94
C ALA A 960 -15.08 -12.84 -19.47
N ALA A 961 -14.82 -11.87 -20.37
CA ALA A 961 -15.83 -10.99 -20.94
C ALA A 961 -16.98 -11.71 -21.68
N ILE A 962 -16.69 -12.90 -22.23
CA ILE A 962 -17.67 -13.79 -22.83
C ILE A 962 -18.16 -14.81 -21.81
N GLN A 963 -17.26 -15.46 -21.06
CA GLN A 963 -17.59 -16.59 -20.21
C GLN A 963 -18.46 -16.20 -19.00
N ASP A 964 -18.07 -15.19 -18.22
CA ASP A 964 -18.84 -14.77 -17.04
C ASP A 964 -20.23 -14.22 -17.41
N ALA A 965 -20.36 -13.59 -18.59
CA ALA A 965 -21.63 -13.12 -19.13
C ALA A 965 -22.68 -14.23 -19.32
N THR A 966 -22.26 -15.51 -19.37
CA THR A 966 -23.17 -16.66 -19.47
C THR A 966 -23.66 -17.19 -18.12
N SER A 967 -23.02 -16.84 -17.00
CA SER A 967 -23.38 -17.32 -15.65
C SER A 967 -24.87 -17.15 -15.32
N PRO A 968 -25.52 -16.00 -15.66
CA PRO A 968 -26.95 -15.83 -15.45
C PRO A 968 -27.84 -16.74 -16.32
N GLU A 969 -27.42 -17.13 -17.53
CA GLU A 969 -28.22 -18.04 -18.36
C GLU A 969 -28.02 -19.50 -17.93
N TYR A 970 -26.81 -19.90 -17.52
CA TYR A 970 -26.59 -21.22 -16.92
C TYR A 970 -27.44 -21.41 -15.66
N ALA A 971 -27.32 -20.50 -14.69
CA ALA A 971 -27.97 -20.62 -13.38
C ALA A 971 -29.51 -20.56 -13.44
N CYS A 972 -30.07 -19.90 -14.47
CA CYS A 972 -31.50 -19.62 -14.59
C CYS A 972 -32.20 -20.32 -15.77
N ALA A 973 -31.47 -20.96 -16.68
CA ALA A 973 -32.05 -21.56 -17.88
C ALA A 973 -31.23 -22.72 -18.49
N GLY A 974 -30.03 -23.00 -17.96
CA GLY A 974 -29.24 -24.16 -18.34
C GLY A 974 -29.87 -25.48 -17.88
N PRO A 975 -29.32 -26.63 -18.31
CA PRO A 975 -29.83 -27.96 -17.96
C PRO A 975 -29.80 -28.26 -16.45
N HIS A 976 -28.94 -27.57 -15.69
CA HIS A 976 -28.83 -27.67 -14.23
C HIS A 976 -29.17 -26.33 -13.53
N ALA A 977 -30.06 -25.53 -14.13
CA ALA A 977 -30.55 -24.30 -13.53
C ALA A 977 -31.14 -24.54 -12.13
N PHE A 978 -30.77 -23.68 -11.19
CA PHE A 978 -31.16 -23.76 -9.77
C PHE A 978 -31.97 -22.54 -9.31
N TRP A 979 -32.23 -21.59 -10.23
CA TRP A 979 -33.21 -20.51 -10.07
C TRP A 979 -34.22 -20.55 -11.22
N ASP A 980 -35.46 -20.11 -10.95
CA ASP A 980 -36.47 -19.99 -12.00
C ASP A 980 -36.09 -18.92 -13.04
N LYS A 981 -36.28 -19.26 -14.33
CA LYS A 981 -35.90 -18.45 -15.49
C LYS A 981 -36.49 -17.05 -15.47
N GLU A 982 -37.73 -16.93 -15.01
CA GLU A 982 -38.50 -15.69 -14.95
C GLU A 982 -38.52 -15.07 -13.55
N SER A 983 -37.71 -15.55 -12.61
CA SER A 983 -37.57 -14.91 -11.30
C SER A 983 -37.00 -13.49 -11.43
N GLU A 984 -37.41 -12.58 -10.54
CA GLU A 984 -36.87 -11.21 -10.50
C GLU A 984 -35.36 -11.19 -10.14
N HIS A 985 -34.86 -12.26 -9.51
CA HIS A 985 -33.43 -12.48 -9.32
C HIS A 985 -32.70 -12.73 -10.66
N CYS A 986 -33.18 -13.68 -11.46
CA CYS A 986 -32.61 -13.97 -12.78
C CYS A 986 -32.75 -12.81 -13.77
N LYS A 987 -33.84 -12.02 -13.68
CA LYS A 987 -33.98 -10.75 -14.42
C LYS A 987 -32.93 -9.73 -13.98
N ARG A 988 -32.68 -9.57 -12.67
CA ARG A 988 -31.62 -8.69 -12.14
C ARG A 988 -30.25 -9.13 -12.63
N LEU A 989 -29.87 -10.40 -12.50
CA LEU A 989 -28.58 -10.92 -12.98
C LEU A 989 -28.37 -10.64 -14.48
N ARG A 990 -29.37 -10.93 -15.34
CA ARG A 990 -29.28 -10.63 -16.78
C ARG A 990 -29.18 -9.12 -17.07
N SER A 991 -29.79 -8.25 -16.26
CA SER A 991 -29.71 -6.79 -16.44
C SER A 991 -28.33 -6.19 -16.16
N ARG A 992 -27.44 -6.90 -15.48
CA ARG A 992 -26.05 -6.48 -15.17
C ARG A 992 -25.08 -6.67 -16.33
N ILE A 993 -25.37 -7.59 -17.26
CA ILE A 993 -24.49 -7.96 -18.38
C ILE A 993 -24.01 -6.75 -19.24
N PRO A 994 -24.83 -5.71 -19.51
CA PRO A 994 -24.34 -4.52 -20.24
C PRO A 994 -23.27 -3.72 -19.47
N ARG A 995 -23.38 -3.62 -18.14
CA ARG A 995 -22.39 -2.92 -17.31
C ARG A 995 -21.11 -3.74 -17.17
N PHE A 996 -21.24 -5.06 -17.01
CA PHE A 996 -20.15 -6.02 -17.05
C PHE A 996 -19.31 -5.89 -18.33
N ARG A 997 -19.95 -5.90 -19.51
CA ARG A 997 -19.28 -5.78 -20.80
C ARG A 997 -18.56 -4.43 -21.00
N GLU A 998 -19.10 -3.35 -20.45
CA GLU A 998 -18.44 -2.04 -20.48
C GLU A 998 -17.21 -1.99 -19.56
N LEU A 999 -17.23 -2.65 -18.40
CA LEU A 999 -16.04 -2.78 -17.55
C LEU A 999 -14.94 -3.60 -18.26
N PHE A 1000 -15.32 -4.71 -18.91
CA PHE A 1000 -14.38 -5.51 -19.69
C PHE A 1000 -13.82 -4.78 -20.93
N ARG A 1001 -14.63 -3.93 -21.58
CA ARG A 1001 -14.15 -3.01 -22.62
C ARG A 1001 -13.07 -2.08 -22.06
N GLN A 1002 -13.29 -1.50 -20.87
CA GLN A 1002 -12.33 -0.60 -20.23
C GLN A 1002 -11.04 -1.34 -19.84
N CYS A 1003 -11.11 -2.56 -19.29
CA CYS A 1003 -9.92 -3.39 -19.05
C CYS A 1003 -9.10 -3.61 -20.33
N ARG A 1004 -9.75 -4.06 -21.42
CA ARG A 1004 -9.07 -4.31 -22.69
C ARG A 1004 -8.47 -3.04 -23.31
N ASP A 1005 -9.17 -1.91 -23.21
CA ASP A 1005 -8.78 -0.66 -23.88
C ASP A 1005 -7.71 0.13 -23.10
N PHE A 1006 -7.46 -0.19 -21.82
CA PHE A 1006 -6.45 0.48 -20.98
C PHE A 1006 -5.38 -0.43 -20.36
N GLY A 1007 -5.64 -1.73 -20.17
CA GLY A 1007 -4.66 -2.72 -19.70
C GLY A 1007 -4.12 -2.50 -18.28
N THR A 1008 -4.88 -1.82 -17.39
CA THR A 1008 -4.40 -1.50 -16.03
C THR A 1008 -5.16 -2.25 -14.93
N PRO A 1009 -4.55 -2.54 -13.77
CA PRO A 1009 -5.25 -3.11 -12.61
C PRO A 1009 -6.51 -2.33 -12.20
N LEU A 1010 -6.47 -0.99 -12.27
CA LEU A 1010 -7.60 -0.09 -12.00
C LEU A 1010 -8.79 -0.26 -12.96
N THR A 1011 -8.60 -0.90 -14.11
CA THR A 1011 -9.66 -1.18 -15.09
C THR A 1011 -10.01 -2.67 -15.19
N CYS A 1012 -9.05 -3.56 -14.94
CA CYS A 1012 -9.23 -5.00 -14.99
C CYS A 1012 -9.75 -5.63 -13.69
N ILE A 1013 -9.27 -5.22 -12.51
CA ILE A 1013 -9.77 -5.78 -11.24
C ILE A 1013 -11.28 -5.50 -11.04
N PRO A 1014 -11.81 -4.29 -11.31
CA PRO A 1014 -13.26 -4.05 -11.25
C PRO A 1014 -14.07 -4.93 -12.22
N ALA A 1015 -13.51 -5.27 -13.38
CA ALA A 1015 -14.17 -6.09 -14.39
C ALA A 1015 -14.27 -7.56 -13.94
N MET A 1016 -13.15 -8.17 -13.54
CA MET A 1016 -13.05 -9.51 -12.93
C MET A 1016 -14.05 -9.69 -11.78
N ILE A 1017 -14.12 -8.71 -10.89
CA ILE A 1017 -14.93 -8.79 -9.66
C ILE A 1017 -16.42 -8.65 -9.96
N TYR A 1018 -16.80 -7.84 -10.94
CA TYR A 1018 -18.18 -7.75 -11.42
C TYR A 1018 -18.65 -9.05 -12.11
N GLY A 1019 -17.77 -9.76 -12.81
CA GLY A 1019 -18.06 -11.07 -13.39
C GLY A 1019 -18.23 -12.15 -12.33
N SER A 1020 -17.16 -12.37 -11.56
CA SER A 1020 -17.06 -13.44 -10.56
C SER A 1020 -18.11 -13.38 -9.44
N VAL A 1021 -18.61 -12.20 -9.05
CA VAL A 1021 -19.69 -12.10 -8.04
C VAL A 1021 -20.92 -11.33 -8.50
N GLY A 1022 -20.82 -10.28 -9.31
CA GLY A 1022 -21.99 -9.53 -9.78
C GLY A 1022 -22.96 -10.33 -10.64
N LEU A 1023 -22.42 -11.17 -11.52
CA LEU A 1023 -23.21 -12.09 -12.36
C LEU A 1023 -23.53 -13.43 -11.67
N ARG A 1024 -23.02 -13.64 -10.44
CA ARG A 1024 -23.19 -14.85 -9.63
C ARG A 1024 -23.80 -14.58 -8.25
N GLU A 1025 -24.31 -13.38 -8.03
CA GLU A 1025 -24.84 -12.89 -6.73
C GLU A 1025 -25.85 -13.87 -6.14
N GLY A 1026 -25.72 -14.19 -4.85
CA GLY A 1026 -26.68 -15.04 -4.16
C GLY A 1026 -26.47 -16.54 -4.38
N PHE A 1027 -25.51 -16.98 -5.20
CA PHE A 1027 -25.18 -18.40 -5.38
C PHE A 1027 -24.94 -19.11 -4.03
N GLU A 1028 -24.12 -18.52 -3.15
CA GLU A 1028 -23.82 -19.06 -1.82
C GLU A 1028 -25.06 -19.37 -0.98
N LYS A 1029 -26.16 -18.61 -1.17
CA LYS A 1029 -27.43 -18.82 -0.44
C LYS A 1029 -28.18 -20.08 -0.89
N THR A 1030 -27.72 -20.74 -1.95
CA THR A 1030 -28.25 -22.05 -2.38
C THR A 1030 -27.58 -23.23 -1.65
N GLY A 1031 -26.43 -23.01 -0.99
CA GLY A 1031 -25.63 -24.06 -0.36
C GLY A 1031 -25.04 -25.09 -1.34
N ARG A 1032 -25.08 -24.80 -2.66
CA ARG A 1032 -24.59 -25.70 -3.71
C ARG A 1032 -23.08 -25.56 -3.91
N ASN A 1033 -22.46 -26.65 -4.33
CA ASN A 1033 -21.07 -26.66 -4.76
C ASN A 1033 -20.91 -25.91 -6.10
N ARG A 1034 -20.09 -24.86 -6.15
CA ARG A 1034 -19.83 -24.11 -7.40
C ARG A 1034 -19.18 -24.96 -8.51
N PHE A 1035 -18.52 -26.05 -8.12
CA PHE A 1035 -17.80 -26.95 -9.03
C PHE A 1035 -18.66 -28.13 -9.51
N ASP A 1036 -19.80 -28.40 -8.89
CA ASP A 1036 -20.82 -29.34 -9.35
C ASP A 1036 -22.17 -29.01 -8.70
N VAL A 1037 -23.04 -28.30 -9.40
CA VAL A 1037 -24.28 -27.75 -8.80
C VAL A 1037 -25.29 -28.81 -8.36
N ARG A 1038 -25.06 -30.09 -8.66
CA ARG A 1038 -25.84 -31.23 -8.13
C ARG A 1038 -25.56 -31.47 -6.63
N GLN A 1039 -24.40 -31.05 -6.13
CA GLN A 1039 -23.93 -31.29 -4.76
C GLN A 1039 -24.22 -30.08 -3.86
N SER A 1040 -24.35 -30.33 -2.55
CA SER A 1040 -24.51 -29.29 -1.52
C SER A 1040 -23.42 -29.42 -0.45
N CYS A 1041 -22.67 -28.35 -0.20
CA CYS A 1041 -21.57 -28.29 0.76
C CYS A 1041 -21.09 -26.84 0.94
N THR A 1042 -20.57 -26.52 2.12
CA THR A 1042 -19.86 -25.26 2.41
C THR A 1042 -18.36 -25.55 2.53
N GLY A 1043 -17.55 -24.93 1.65
CA GLY A 1043 -16.10 -25.10 1.60
C GLY A 1043 -15.63 -26.33 0.80
N ILE A 1044 -14.65 -26.12 -0.09
CA ILE A 1044 -14.19 -27.12 -1.08
C ILE A 1044 -13.72 -28.46 -0.46
N THR A 1045 -13.08 -28.44 0.72
CA THR A 1045 -12.61 -29.65 1.39
C THR A 1045 -13.71 -30.43 2.11
N ALA A 1046 -14.88 -29.83 2.34
CA ALA A 1046 -16.09 -30.55 2.77
C ALA A 1046 -16.78 -31.23 1.58
N CYS A 1047 -16.76 -30.60 0.40
CA CYS A 1047 -17.23 -31.19 -0.85
C CYS A 1047 -16.34 -32.38 -1.28
N TYR A 1048 -15.02 -32.19 -1.26
CA TYR A 1048 -14.02 -33.15 -1.75
C TYR A 1048 -12.97 -33.46 -0.67
N LYS A 1049 -13.36 -34.33 0.28
CA LYS A 1049 -12.49 -34.85 1.36
C LYS A 1049 -11.16 -35.42 0.84
N GLU A 1050 -11.14 -35.94 -0.37
CA GLU A 1050 -9.97 -36.46 -1.09
C GLU A 1050 -8.86 -35.40 -1.23
N ILE A 1051 -9.20 -34.11 -1.37
CA ILE A 1051 -8.22 -33.01 -1.40
C ILE A 1051 -7.52 -32.87 -0.03
N GLY A 1052 -8.28 -32.96 1.06
CA GLY A 1052 -7.75 -33.00 2.42
C GLY A 1052 -6.85 -34.22 2.66
N TRP A 1053 -7.26 -35.39 2.18
CA TRP A 1053 -6.45 -36.61 2.23
C TRP A 1053 -5.15 -36.48 1.43
N ALA A 1054 -5.19 -35.92 0.21
CA ALA A 1054 -4.00 -35.72 -0.61
C ALA A 1054 -3.02 -34.75 0.07
N GLN A 1055 -3.50 -33.65 0.65
CA GLN A 1055 -2.68 -32.71 1.40
C GLN A 1055 -2.07 -33.35 2.67
N SER A 1056 -2.79 -34.23 3.37
CA SER A 1056 -2.23 -34.98 4.51
C SER A 1056 -1.16 -35.98 4.07
N TYR A 1057 -1.44 -36.76 3.02
CA TYR A 1057 -0.54 -37.79 2.47
C TYR A 1057 0.79 -37.18 2.01
N LEU A 1058 0.72 -36.10 1.24
CA LEU A 1058 1.89 -35.39 0.72
C LEU A 1058 2.72 -34.74 1.85
N ASN A 1059 2.09 -34.23 2.91
CA ASN A 1059 2.85 -33.68 4.04
C ASN A 1059 3.47 -34.74 4.97
N SER A 1060 3.22 -36.03 4.78
CA SER A 1060 3.88 -37.08 5.56
C SER A 1060 5.38 -37.16 5.28
N SER A 1061 6.19 -37.36 6.32
CA SER A 1061 7.66 -37.38 6.21
C SER A 1061 8.18 -38.51 5.32
N GLU A 1062 7.49 -39.65 5.28
CA GLU A 1062 7.80 -40.77 4.39
C GLU A 1062 7.63 -40.38 2.91
N ILE A 1063 6.49 -39.78 2.54
CA ILE A 1063 6.22 -39.37 1.16
C ILE A 1063 7.11 -38.21 0.74
N LYS A 1064 7.38 -37.23 1.62
CA LYS A 1064 8.40 -36.20 1.35
C LYS A 1064 9.78 -36.83 1.05
N ALA A 1065 10.25 -37.78 1.86
CA ALA A 1065 11.54 -38.45 1.67
C ALA A 1065 11.60 -39.33 0.41
N VAL A 1066 10.51 -40.03 0.07
CA VAL A 1066 10.38 -40.82 -1.17
C VAL A 1066 10.45 -39.90 -2.38
N LEU A 1067 9.67 -38.82 -2.42
CA LEU A 1067 9.66 -37.88 -3.54
C LEU A 1067 10.97 -37.05 -3.62
N GLY A 1068 11.67 -36.85 -2.51
CA GLY A 1068 12.90 -36.03 -2.41
C GLY A 1068 12.65 -34.58 -1.99
N ILE A 1069 11.53 -34.32 -1.31
CA ILE A 1069 11.12 -32.99 -0.84
C ILE A 1069 11.84 -32.65 0.48
N PRO A 1070 12.36 -31.42 0.65
CA PRO A 1070 12.85 -30.95 1.94
C PRO A 1070 11.75 -30.96 3.02
N THR A 1071 12.12 -31.26 4.26
CA THR A 1071 11.19 -31.45 5.39
C THR A 1071 10.31 -30.23 5.68
N GLU A 1072 10.90 -29.05 5.50
CA GLU A 1072 10.39 -27.71 5.77
C GLU A 1072 9.37 -27.22 4.73
N VAL A 1073 9.40 -27.76 3.52
CA VAL A 1073 8.45 -27.41 2.44
C VAL A 1073 7.12 -28.09 2.72
N ASN A 1074 6.12 -27.32 3.16
CA ASN A 1074 4.79 -27.85 3.47
C ASN A 1074 3.85 -27.69 2.29
N TYR A 1075 3.36 -28.82 1.79
CA TYR A 1075 2.47 -28.89 0.63
C TYR A 1075 1.12 -28.23 0.95
N ARG A 1076 0.65 -27.40 0.03
CA ARG A 1076 -0.73 -26.91 -0.03
C ARG A 1076 -1.31 -27.20 -1.40
N TRP A 1077 -2.58 -27.58 -1.47
CA TRP A 1077 -3.24 -27.85 -2.76
C TRP A 1077 -3.44 -26.60 -3.62
N ILE A 1078 -3.48 -25.41 -3.01
CA ILE A 1078 -3.48 -24.10 -3.66
C ILE A 1078 -2.60 -23.11 -2.89
N SER A 1079 -1.96 -22.19 -3.62
CA SER A 1079 -1.18 -21.09 -3.07
C SER A 1079 -2.00 -19.80 -3.05
N VAL A 1080 -2.36 -19.35 -1.85
CA VAL A 1080 -3.14 -18.11 -1.65
C VAL A 1080 -2.34 -16.89 -2.09
N ASP A 1081 -1.02 -16.88 -1.86
CA ASP A 1081 -0.16 -15.74 -2.15
C ASP A 1081 -0.03 -15.51 -3.66
N ILE A 1082 0.07 -16.59 -4.45
CA ILE A 1082 0.05 -16.56 -5.92
C ILE A 1082 -1.34 -16.22 -6.46
N SER A 1083 -2.39 -16.83 -5.91
CA SER A 1083 -3.78 -16.49 -6.28
C SER A 1083 -4.06 -14.99 -6.10
N GLN A 1084 -3.61 -14.40 -4.99
CA GLN A 1084 -3.70 -12.96 -4.75
C GLN A 1084 -2.79 -12.12 -5.66
N ALA A 1085 -1.60 -12.60 -6.02
CA ALA A 1085 -0.73 -11.88 -6.95
C ALA A 1085 -1.41 -11.72 -8.32
N PHE A 1086 -1.90 -12.82 -8.89
CA PHE A 1086 -2.68 -12.83 -10.13
C PHE A 1086 -3.96 -11.99 -10.04
N THR A 1087 -4.66 -12.04 -8.90
CA THR A 1087 -5.82 -11.18 -8.61
C THR A 1087 -5.46 -9.67 -8.65
N ARG A 1088 -4.27 -9.29 -8.17
CA ARG A 1088 -3.79 -7.88 -8.17
C ARG A 1088 -3.22 -7.43 -9.51
N ALA A 1089 -2.68 -8.34 -10.31
CA ALA A 1089 -2.35 -8.07 -11.72
C ALA A 1089 -3.63 -7.96 -12.59
N GLY A 1090 -4.68 -8.67 -12.22
CA GLY A 1090 -5.95 -8.76 -12.97
C GLY A 1090 -5.94 -9.81 -14.08
N ASP A 1091 -5.07 -10.83 -13.98
CA ASP A 1091 -4.76 -11.78 -15.06
C ASP A 1091 -5.99 -12.48 -15.66
N ASP A 1092 -6.97 -12.86 -14.83
CA ASP A 1092 -8.26 -13.42 -15.22
C ASP A 1092 -9.03 -12.57 -16.25
N SER A 1093 -8.78 -11.25 -16.30
CA SER A 1093 -9.45 -10.34 -17.23
C SER A 1093 -8.77 -10.20 -18.60
N HIS A 1094 -7.55 -10.72 -18.75
CA HIS A 1094 -6.85 -10.68 -20.02
C HIS A 1094 -7.50 -11.61 -21.05
N ASP A 1095 -7.53 -11.18 -22.30
CA ASP A 1095 -8.11 -11.94 -23.41
C ASP A 1095 -7.04 -12.85 -24.03
N ALA A 1096 -7.16 -14.15 -23.83
CA ALA A 1096 -6.28 -15.14 -24.44
C ALA A 1096 -6.76 -15.61 -25.82
N MET A 1097 -7.92 -15.19 -26.31
CA MET A 1097 -8.40 -15.57 -27.65
C MET A 1097 -7.38 -15.26 -28.76
N PRO A 1098 -6.67 -14.12 -28.79
CA PRO A 1098 -5.60 -13.87 -29.78
C PRO A 1098 -4.46 -14.90 -29.79
N ALA A 1099 -4.14 -15.50 -28.63
CA ALA A 1099 -3.16 -16.60 -28.57
C ALA A 1099 -3.71 -17.88 -29.21
N VAL A 1100 -5.01 -18.17 -29.04
CA VAL A 1100 -5.70 -19.28 -29.72
C VAL A 1100 -5.74 -19.07 -31.24
N GLN A 1101 -5.94 -17.83 -31.70
CA GLN A 1101 -5.94 -17.48 -33.14
C GLN A 1101 -4.58 -17.76 -33.79
N GLU A 1102 -3.48 -17.36 -33.14
CA GLU A 1102 -2.12 -17.64 -33.62
C GLU A 1102 -1.86 -19.15 -33.67
N LEU A 1103 -2.16 -19.88 -32.59
CA LEU A 1103 -1.99 -21.33 -32.51
C LEU A 1103 -2.74 -22.09 -33.62
N LEU A 1104 -4.01 -21.76 -33.85
CA LEU A 1104 -4.81 -22.38 -34.92
C LEU A 1104 -4.27 -22.05 -36.32
N LYS A 1105 -3.75 -20.83 -36.54
CA LYS A 1105 -3.15 -20.41 -37.81
C LYS A 1105 -1.87 -21.19 -38.14
N ASP A 1106 -1.10 -21.58 -37.13
CA ASP A 1106 0.10 -22.41 -37.27
C ASP A 1106 -0.22 -23.93 -37.28
N GLY A 1107 -1.49 -24.32 -37.17
CA GLY A 1107 -1.95 -25.71 -37.22
C GLY A 1107 -1.92 -26.45 -35.88
N ILE A 1108 -1.65 -25.77 -34.76
CA ILE A 1108 -1.73 -26.37 -33.43
C ILE A 1108 -3.20 -26.62 -33.07
N ARG A 1109 -3.54 -27.88 -32.77
CA ARG A 1109 -4.94 -28.28 -32.55
C ARG A 1109 -5.44 -27.81 -31.17
N VAL A 1110 -6.69 -27.40 -31.07
CA VAL A 1110 -7.31 -26.89 -29.85
C VAL A 1110 -8.56 -27.70 -29.52
N LEU A 1111 -8.50 -28.45 -28.42
CA LEU A 1111 -9.67 -29.04 -27.77
C LEU A 1111 -10.01 -28.20 -26.54
N ASN A 1112 -11.21 -27.64 -26.50
CA ASN A 1112 -11.77 -27.02 -25.30
C ASN A 1112 -13.03 -27.78 -24.91
N LEU A 1113 -13.12 -28.14 -23.63
CA LEU A 1113 -14.18 -29.00 -23.11
C LEU A 1113 -14.66 -28.51 -21.74
N ALA A 1114 -15.91 -28.80 -21.41
CA ALA A 1114 -16.43 -28.54 -20.08
C ALA A 1114 -17.39 -29.63 -19.62
N GLY A 1115 -17.28 -30.01 -18.34
CA GLY A 1115 -18.34 -30.71 -17.62
C GLY A 1115 -19.58 -29.83 -17.49
N ASP A 1116 -20.76 -30.39 -17.77
CA ASP A 1116 -21.98 -29.61 -17.89
C ASP A 1116 -22.69 -29.26 -16.58
N THR A 1117 -22.24 -29.79 -15.44
CA THR A 1117 -22.76 -29.45 -14.10
C THR A 1117 -21.91 -28.42 -13.34
N ASP A 1118 -20.79 -27.99 -13.92
CA ASP A 1118 -19.93 -26.93 -13.38
C ASP A 1118 -20.57 -25.54 -13.52
N PHE A 1119 -20.53 -24.75 -12.45
CA PHE A 1119 -20.88 -23.33 -12.47
C PHE A 1119 -19.64 -22.42 -12.41
N ALA A 1120 -18.48 -22.92 -11.95
CA ALA A 1120 -17.24 -22.16 -11.86
C ALA A 1120 -16.79 -21.68 -13.25
N SER A 1121 -16.73 -22.59 -14.22
CA SER A 1121 -16.38 -22.33 -15.62
C SER A 1121 -17.38 -22.99 -16.57
N ASN A 1122 -18.65 -22.57 -16.45
CA ASN A 1122 -19.78 -23.27 -17.05
C ASN A 1122 -19.68 -23.51 -18.57
N PHE A 1123 -20.26 -24.61 -19.04
CA PHE A 1123 -20.13 -25.06 -20.43
C PHE A 1123 -20.72 -24.11 -21.48
N ILE A 1124 -21.69 -23.25 -21.12
CA ILE A 1124 -22.29 -22.29 -22.06
C ILE A 1124 -21.25 -21.22 -22.41
N GLY A 1125 -20.56 -20.68 -21.40
CA GLY A 1125 -19.44 -19.76 -21.60
C GLY A 1125 -18.28 -20.40 -22.36
N ALA A 1126 -17.95 -21.63 -22.01
CA ALA A 1126 -16.87 -22.37 -22.67
C ALA A 1126 -17.15 -22.66 -24.17
N PHE A 1127 -18.43 -22.83 -24.56
CA PHE A 1127 -18.82 -22.90 -25.98
C PHE A 1127 -18.85 -21.52 -26.65
N GLU A 1128 -19.41 -20.50 -25.97
CA GLU A 1128 -19.67 -19.18 -26.55
C GLU A 1128 -18.38 -18.46 -26.99
N TRP A 1129 -17.27 -18.57 -26.22
CA TRP A 1129 -16.00 -17.96 -26.65
C TRP A 1129 -15.45 -18.63 -27.91
N MET A 1130 -15.62 -19.95 -28.06
CA MET A 1130 -15.22 -20.66 -29.28
C MET A 1130 -16.08 -20.24 -30.47
N TYR A 1131 -17.39 -20.09 -30.26
CA TYR A 1131 -18.33 -19.67 -31.30
C TYR A 1131 -18.05 -18.23 -31.81
N GLN A 1132 -17.52 -17.36 -30.94
CA GLN A 1132 -17.13 -15.99 -31.30
C GLN A 1132 -15.67 -15.86 -31.81
N LEU A 1133 -14.84 -16.90 -31.73
CA LEU A 1133 -13.41 -16.83 -32.10
C LEU A 1133 -13.21 -16.54 -33.60
N ASP A 1134 -12.55 -15.43 -33.90
CA ASP A 1134 -12.18 -15.09 -35.28
C ASP A 1134 -10.99 -15.94 -35.73
N SER A 1135 -11.23 -17.01 -36.49
CA SER A 1135 -10.23 -17.99 -36.88
C SER A 1135 -10.55 -18.62 -38.23
N ALA A 1136 -9.59 -19.30 -38.85
CA ALA A 1136 -9.78 -20.00 -40.13
C ALA A 1136 -10.80 -21.16 -40.10
N TYR A 1137 -11.33 -21.51 -38.93
CA TYR A 1137 -12.35 -22.54 -38.72
C TYR A 1137 -13.71 -21.97 -38.31
N LYS A 1138 -13.87 -20.64 -38.27
CA LYS A 1138 -15.06 -19.96 -37.73
C LYS A 1138 -16.33 -20.30 -38.52
N GLU A 1139 -16.32 -20.12 -39.83
CA GLU A 1139 -17.47 -20.35 -40.69
C GLU A 1139 -17.90 -21.83 -40.66
N GLU A 1140 -16.93 -22.75 -40.60
CA GLU A 1140 -17.15 -24.19 -40.45
C GLU A 1140 -17.78 -24.51 -39.09
N PHE A 1141 -17.17 -24.05 -37.99
CA PHE A 1141 -17.64 -24.30 -36.62
C PHE A 1141 -19.01 -23.68 -36.31
N GLN A 1142 -19.35 -22.55 -36.95
CA GLN A 1142 -20.68 -21.94 -36.86
C GLN A 1142 -21.73 -22.68 -37.71
N ALA A 1143 -21.34 -23.26 -38.86
CA ALA A 1143 -22.24 -24.02 -39.74
C ALA A 1143 -22.50 -25.48 -39.27
N LEU A 1144 -21.57 -26.08 -38.52
CA LEU A 1144 -21.72 -27.42 -37.97
C LEU A 1144 -22.72 -27.48 -36.80
N GLU A 1145 -23.51 -28.55 -36.72
CA GLU A 1145 -24.28 -28.90 -35.52
C GLU A 1145 -23.43 -29.71 -34.52
N SER A 1146 -23.85 -29.75 -33.25
CA SER A 1146 -23.17 -30.55 -32.22
C SER A 1146 -23.71 -31.99 -32.21
N ILE A 1147 -22.83 -32.97 -32.37
CA ILE A 1147 -23.17 -34.39 -32.46
C ILE A 1147 -23.15 -35.03 -31.07
N VAL A 1148 -24.21 -35.76 -30.71
CA VAL A 1148 -24.27 -36.49 -29.43
C VAL A 1148 -23.26 -37.64 -29.43
N TRP A 1149 -22.25 -37.54 -28.57
CA TRP A 1149 -21.26 -38.58 -28.36
C TRP A 1149 -21.80 -39.69 -27.45
N LYS A 1150 -21.60 -40.94 -27.87
CA LYS A 1150 -22.02 -42.14 -27.15
C LYS A 1150 -20.83 -43.05 -26.84
N LEU A 1151 -20.87 -43.68 -25.68
CA LEU A 1151 -19.90 -44.70 -25.26
C LEU A 1151 -20.68 -45.91 -24.73
N ASN A 1152 -20.62 -47.03 -25.47
CA ASN A 1152 -21.46 -48.22 -25.26
C ASN A 1152 -22.96 -47.84 -25.23
N ASP A 1153 -23.45 -47.21 -26.31
CA ASP A 1153 -24.81 -46.69 -26.53
C ASP A 1153 -25.34 -45.62 -25.55
N LYS A 1154 -24.77 -45.51 -24.33
CA LYS A 1154 -25.04 -44.40 -23.42
C LYS A 1154 -24.51 -43.09 -24.00
N ALA A 1155 -25.34 -42.05 -24.07
CA ALA A 1155 -24.86 -40.69 -24.35
C ALA A 1155 -23.98 -40.18 -23.18
N VAL A 1156 -22.87 -39.56 -23.52
CA VAL A 1156 -21.84 -39.09 -22.56
C VAL A 1156 -21.36 -37.65 -22.82
N GLY A 1157 -21.83 -37.02 -23.91
CA GLY A 1157 -21.48 -35.64 -24.23
C GLY A 1157 -22.00 -35.18 -25.60
N GLU A 1158 -21.59 -33.98 -25.98
CA GLU A 1158 -21.83 -33.37 -27.31
C GLU A 1158 -20.50 -32.89 -27.87
N VAL A 1159 -20.18 -33.24 -29.12
CA VAL A 1159 -18.95 -32.88 -29.83
C VAL A 1159 -19.26 -31.96 -31.00
N ARG A 1160 -18.44 -30.93 -31.23
CA ARG A 1160 -18.39 -30.19 -32.50
C ARG A 1160 -16.94 -29.99 -32.90
N ALA A 1161 -16.53 -30.51 -34.06
CA ALA A 1161 -15.15 -30.50 -34.52
C ALA A 1161 -15.06 -29.87 -35.90
N ALA A 1162 -14.30 -28.77 -36.04
CA ALA A 1162 -13.97 -28.14 -37.31
C ALA A 1162 -12.53 -28.50 -37.72
N GLY A 1163 -12.28 -28.61 -39.02
CA GLY A 1163 -11.04 -29.16 -39.58
C GLY A 1163 -10.89 -30.67 -39.38
N ASP A 1164 -12.00 -31.42 -39.24
CA ASP A 1164 -12.01 -32.86 -38.91
C ASP A 1164 -11.75 -33.80 -40.11
N LEU A 1165 -11.53 -33.22 -41.30
CA LEU A 1165 -11.38 -33.87 -42.60
C LEU A 1165 -12.56 -34.79 -42.99
N GLY A 1166 -13.78 -34.46 -42.55
CA GLY A 1166 -14.99 -35.21 -42.84
C GLY A 1166 -15.16 -36.43 -41.92
N GLY A 1167 -14.96 -36.24 -40.62
CA GLY A 1167 -15.01 -37.30 -39.62
C GLY A 1167 -13.84 -38.27 -39.68
N MET A 1168 -12.65 -37.83 -40.12
CA MET A 1168 -11.45 -38.69 -40.17
C MET A 1168 -10.45 -38.40 -39.04
N THR A 1169 -10.44 -37.18 -38.49
CA THR A 1169 -9.51 -36.74 -37.43
C THR A 1169 -10.27 -36.27 -36.19
N ALA A 1170 -9.56 -35.83 -35.15
CA ALA A 1170 -10.18 -35.25 -33.96
C ALA A 1170 -10.71 -33.82 -34.16
N GLY A 1171 -10.45 -33.20 -35.32
CA GLY A 1171 -10.62 -31.77 -35.55
C GLY A 1171 -9.41 -30.94 -35.12
N ASN A 1172 -9.24 -29.78 -35.77
CA ASN A 1172 -8.25 -28.77 -35.40
C ASN A 1172 -8.82 -27.76 -34.40
N PHE A 1173 -10.11 -27.46 -34.47
CA PHE A 1173 -10.82 -26.61 -33.51
C PHE A 1173 -12.06 -27.33 -33.01
N THR A 1174 -12.02 -27.83 -31.76
CA THR A 1174 -12.98 -28.84 -31.28
C THR A 1174 -13.53 -28.52 -29.90
N TRP A 1175 -14.86 -28.54 -29.83
CA TRP A 1175 -15.66 -28.42 -28.62
C TRP A 1175 -16.13 -29.79 -28.14
N LEU A 1176 -16.07 -30.01 -26.82
CA LEU A 1176 -16.67 -31.17 -26.15
C LEU A 1176 -17.41 -30.74 -24.87
N ARG A 1177 -18.73 -30.85 -24.85
CA ARG A 1177 -19.49 -30.87 -23.60
C ARG A 1177 -19.49 -32.29 -23.03
N VAL A 1178 -19.10 -32.48 -21.78
CA VAL A 1178 -19.18 -33.79 -21.09
C VAL A 1178 -20.38 -33.80 -20.16
N TYR A 1179 -21.26 -34.79 -20.33
CA TYR A 1179 -22.47 -34.93 -19.52
C TYR A 1179 -22.17 -35.49 -18.12
N GLU A 1180 -22.91 -35.02 -17.13
CA GLU A 1180 -22.88 -35.51 -15.73
C GLU A 1180 -21.51 -35.34 -15.06
N ALA A 1181 -20.77 -34.30 -15.46
CA ALA A 1181 -19.46 -33.94 -14.94
C ALA A 1181 -19.44 -32.49 -14.43
N GLY A 1182 -18.80 -32.25 -13.29
CA GLY A 1182 -18.49 -30.92 -12.79
C GLY A 1182 -17.16 -30.38 -13.33
N HIS A 1183 -16.50 -29.56 -12.53
CA HIS A 1183 -15.23 -28.89 -12.87
C HIS A 1183 -14.11 -29.90 -13.14
N TRP A 1184 -13.94 -30.88 -12.25
CA TRP A 1184 -12.99 -31.98 -12.40
C TRP A 1184 -13.59 -33.12 -13.21
N VAL A 1185 -13.73 -32.90 -14.52
CA VAL A 1185 -14.28 -33.88 -15.48
C VAL A 1185 -13.59 -35.25 -15.37
N SER A 1186 -12.28 -35.25 -15.08
CA SER A 1186 -11.49 -36.46 -14.91
C SER A 1186 -11.71 -37.15 -13.55
N TYR A 1187 -12.21 -36.46 -12.53
CA TYR A 1187 -12.66 -37.07 -11.26
C TYR A 1187 -14.04 -37.71 -11.41
N ASP A 1188 -15.01 -37.00 -11.98
CA ASP A 1188 -16.42 -37.41 -12.07
C ASP A 1188 -16.66 -38.49 -13.13
N GLN A 1189 -16.13 -38.30 -14.35
CA GLN A 1189 -16.40 -39.16 -15.51
C GLN A 1189 -15.14 -39.88 -16.02
N ARG A 1190 -14.26 -40.31 -15.11
CA ARG A 1190 -12.99 -41.05 -15.34
C ARG A 1190 -12.90 -41.88 -16.63
N LYS A 1191 -13.86 -42.78 -16.87
CA LYS A 1191 -13.88 -43.64 -18.08
C LYS A 1191 -14.09 -42.84 -19.37
N VAL A 1192 -14.98 -41.85 -19.35
CA VAL A 1192 -15.24 -40.94 -20.47
C VAL A 1192 -14.02 -40.04 -20.70
N ALA A 1193 -13.42 -39.55 -19.61
CA ALA A 1193 -12.22 -38.71 -19.65
C ALA A 1193 -11.05 -39.40 -20.35
N LEU A 1194 -10.74 -40.65 -19.99
CA LEU A 1194 -9.70 -41.42 -20.68
C LEU A 1194 -10.02 -41.67 -22.17
N GLU A 1195 -11.29 -41.92 -22.53
CA GLU A 1195 -11.64 -42.21 -23.93
C GLU A 1195 -11.58 -40.95 -24.82
N PHE A 1196 -12.02 -39.77 -24.37
CA PHE A 1196 -11.79 -38.55 -25.17
C PHE A 1196 -10.29 -38.23 -25.27
N PHE A 1197 -9.53 -38.36 -24.17
CA PHE A 1197 -8.11 -38.04 -24.15
C PHE A 1197 -7.33 -38.93 -25.14
N LYS A 1198 -7.58 -40.25 -25.07
CA LYS A 1198 -7.05 -41.25 -26.00
C LYS A 1198 -7.40 -40.98 -27.46
N ARG A 1199 -8.64 -40.54 -27.76
CA ARG A 1199 -9.04 -40.16 -29.13
C ARG A 1199 -8.33 -38.88 -29.59
N TRP A 1200 -8.26 -37.86 -28.73
CA TRP A 1200 -7.64 -36.56 -29.03
C TRP A 1200 -6.14 -36.65 -29.38
N ILE A 1201 -5.35 -37.34 -28.54
CA ILE A 1201 -3.89 -37.47 -28.76
C ILE A 1201 -3.56 -38.43 -29.92
N GLN A 1202 -4.45 -39.37 -30.24
CA GLN A 1202 -4.35 -40.22 -31.44
C GLN A 1202 -4.93 -39.54 -32.69
N ASN A 1203 -5.35 -38.27 -32.59
CA ASN A 1203 -6.03 -37.48 -33.61
C ASN A 1203 -7.18 -38.21 -34.31
N LYS A 1204 -8.07 -38.84 -33.53
CA LYS A 1204 -9.26 -39.57 -34.00
C LYS A 1204 -10.55 -38.84 -33.63
N PRO A 1205 -11.63 -38.99 -34.42
CA PRO A 1205 -12.93 -38.38 -34.12
C PRO A 1205 -13.39 -38.69 -32.69
N LEU A 1206 -13.79 -37.66 -31.93
CA LEU A 1206 -14.26 -37.85 -30.57
C LEU A 1206 -15.63 -38.58 -30.57
N ALA A 1207 -16.56 -38.13 -31.42
CA ALA A 1207 -17.78 -38.86 -31.75
C ALA A 1207 -17.55 -39.74 -32.99
N GLY A 1208 -17.87 -41.03 -32.89
CA GLY A 1208 -17.64 -42.06 -33.91
C GLY A 1208 -17.52 -43.46 -33.31
#